data_AF-A0A2G8T0I9-F1
#
_entry.id   AF-A0A2G8T0I9-F1
#
_cell.length_a   1.000
_cell.length_b   1.000
_cell.length_c   1.000
_cell.angle_alpha   90.00
_cell.angle_beta   90.00
_cell.angle_gamma   90.00
#
_symmetry.space_group_name_H-M   'P 1'
#
loop_
_entity.id
_entity.type
_entity.pdbx_description
1 polymer ?
#
loop_
_entity_poly.entity_id
_entity_poly.type
_entity_poly.pdbx_seq_one_letter_code
_entity_poly.pdbx_strand_id
1 'polypeptide(L)'
;MKPAIEYGRAEKLALWGGVECTLNRVGERYFDQVERNGHERRPGDIERFAALGIKAIRYPVLWERVALDGIGAADWGWPDRQLPALREARIEVIAGLVHHGSGPRHSSLLEPTFATGLAEYAGAVAARYPWLEYYTPVNEPLTTARFCGLYGWWYPHGANDAQFVRALLNQCRAVVLSMRAIRLVNPRAKLVQPDDLGKTCGTEPMAALATFYNERRWLAWDLLCGMVDPDHALWRYLIHSGIDASELDWFRVNRCPPDIIGVNYYVTSERWVDHRTERYPPHLAGLVDGQACVDIETVRVRATPIAGIGPLLEEAWERYRLPLAVTEAHIDAHREDQLRWLLEIWRAGEEVRAKGVDLRAITSWSLLGSFDWNSLVTRSEGYYESGAFDVRFAVPRPTALAPLLRQLGSGRTPDHPVLAGDGWWRRGSRLLAGLAGAEIAGHIHAAGAPILISGASGTLGRAFARICAQRNLSHRLLSRRDMDIADPVSVAAAIARYRPWAIVNASGYVRIDDAEHNVQRCFRENAHGPAMLACACAREGVHLTTFSSDLVFDGRRGAPYVETDAMAPINMYGRSKARGESAVLEACPKALVVRTSAFFGPWDQHNFVVRALGTLEAGRPFYAADDVTVSPTYVPDLVNTCLDLIIDGERGVWHLTNGDPLTWAGLAARAAARAGVDSSRLEPRPAADCRYIAARPRYSALVSNRAILLPTLDSALGRFLQEREPAPPTPVTSAFWSGTARPAAH
;
A
#
# COMPACT_ATOMS: atom_id res chain seq x y z
N MET A 1 36.40 13.22 45.93
CA MET A 1 36.32 12.99 44.47
C MET A 1 35.09 12.14 44.20
N LYS A 2 34.05 12.73 43.58
CA LYS A 2 32.91 11.96 43.06
C LYS A 2 33.39 11.21 41.80
N PRO A 3 33.03 9.94 41.58
CA PRO A 3 33.38 9.26 40.34
C PRO A 3 32.66 9.94 39.18
N ALA A 4 33.43 10.28 38.15
CA ALA A 4 32.90 10.78 36.89
C ALA A 4 31.98 9.72 36.29
N ILE A 5 30.72 10.08 36.07
CA ILE A 5 29.78 9.29 35.30
C ILE A 5 30.32 9.30 33.86
N GLU A 6 30.78 8.15 33.39
CA GLU A 6 31.02 7.93 31.96
C GLU A 6 29.67 8.14 31.25
N TYR A 7 29.53 9.27 30.55
CA TYR A 7 28.48 9.44 29.56
C TYR A 7 28.73 8.42 28.45
N GLY A 8 28.10 7.25 28.58
CA GLY A 8 28.08 6.21 27.56
C GLY A 8 27.69 6.84 26.23
N ARG A 9 28.41 6.49 25.15
CA ARG A 9 28.05 6.86 23.78
C ARG A 9 26.55 6.64 23.59
N ALA A 10 25.81 7.69 23.24
CA ALA A 10 24.39 7.56 22.93
C ALA A 10 24.21 6.42 21.92
N GLU A 11 23.47 5.37 22.30
CA GLU A 11 23.21 4.23 21.42
C GLU A 11 22.59 4.74 20.12
N LYS A 12 22.92 4.15 18.97
CA LYS A 12 22.29 4.56 17.71
C LYS A 12 20.80 4.22 17.73
N LEU A 13 20.00 4.97 16.97
CA LEU A 13 18.56 4.70 16.83
C LEU A 13 18.40 3.29 16.26
N ALA A 14 17.68 2.43 16.97
CA ALA A 14 17.54 1.03 16.57
C ALA A 14 16.48 0.89 15.48
N LEU A 15 16.74 -0.01 14.52
CA LEU A 15 15.73 -0.48 13.60
C LEU A 15 15.04 -1.72 14.17
N TRP A 16 13.72 -1.65 14.32
CA TRP A 16 12.87 -2.79 14.64
C TRP A 16 12.06 -3.22 13.42
N GLY A 17 11.59 -4.47 13.43
CA GLY A 17 10.62 -4.98 12.47
C GLY A 17 9.29 -5.32 13.15
N GLY A 18 8.21 -5.40 12.39
CA GLY A 18 6.94 -5.90 12.90
C GLY A 18 6.19 -6.72 11.85
N VAL A 19 5.53 -7.77 12.31
CA VAL A 19 4.64 -8.58 11.48
C VAL A 19 3.21 -8.13 11.75
N GLU A 20 2.50 -7.70 10.71
CA GLU A 20 1.07 -7.45 10.81
C GLU A 20 0.35 -8.75 11.22
N CYS A 21 -0.26 -8.71 12.39
CA CYS A 21 -0.81 -9.89 13.06
C CYS A 21 -2.19 -9.65 13.66
N THR A 22 -2.91 -8.64 13.19
CA THR A 22 -4.29 -8.40 13.57
C THR A 22 -5.12 -9.67 13.47
N LEU A 23 -5.82 -9.98 14.55
CA LEU A 23 -6.80 -11.04 14.64
C LEU A 23 -8.08 -10.48 15.25
N ASN A 24 -8.84 -9.75 14.44
CA ASN A 24 -10.10 -9.13 14.86
C ASN A 24 -11.31 -9.98 14.45
N ARG A 25 -12.45 -9.66 15.06
CA ARG A 25 -13.74 -10.32 14.83
C ARG A 25 -14.77 -9.30 14.38
N VAL A 26 -15.52 -9.61 13.32
CA VAL A 26 -16.69 -8.83 12.86
C VAL A 26 -17.86 -9.78 12.70
N GLY A 27 -18.90 -9.57 13.50
CA GLY A 27 -19.95 -10.58 13.72
C GLY A 27 -19.32 -11.87 14.25
N GLU A 28 -19.55 -12.96 13.53
CA GLU A 28 -18.98 -14.29 13.84
C GLU A 28 -17.72 -14.62 13.04
N ARG A 29 -17.27 -13.71 12.18
CA ARG A 29 -16.12 -13.92 11.30
C ARG A 29 -14.84 -13.38 11.93
N TYR A 30 -13.80 -14.20 11.93
CA TYR A 30 -12.43 -13.81 12.29
C TYR A 30 -11.65 -13.44 11.04
N PHE A 31 -10.77 -12.45 11.16
CA PHE A 31 -9.84 -12.04 10.11
C PHE A 31 -8.43 -12.15 10.66
N ASP A 32 -7.64 -13.04 10.09
CA ASP A 32 -6.33 -13.40 10.60
C ASP A 32 -5.21 -12.97 9.65
N GLN A 33 -4.45 -11.95 10.01
CA GLN A 33 -3.38 -11.45 9.15
C GLN A 33 -2.20 -12.42 9.03
N VAL A 34 -1.90 -13.21 10.07
CA VAL A 34 -0.80 -14.20 10.06
C VAL A 34 -1.10 -15.35 9.10
N GLU A 35 -2.37 -15.76 9.01
CA GLU A 35 -2.83 -16.69 7.98
C GLU A 35 -2.71 -16.07 6.59
N ARG A 36 -3.23 -14.85 6.41
CA ARG A 36 -3.32 -14.20 5.09
C ARG A 36 -1.97 -13.84 4.48
N ASN A 37 -1.02 -13.39 5.30
CA ASN A 37 0.34 -13.14 4.85
C ASN A 37 1.17 -14.43 4.67
N GLY A 38 0.60 -15.59 5.04
CA GLY A 38 1.17 -16.92 4.87
C GLY A 38 2.35 -17.24 5.79
N HIS A 39 2.66 -16.39 6.77
CA HIS A 39 3.82 -16.54 7.65
C HIS A 39 3.75 -17.83 8.47
N GLU A 40 2.56 -18.25 8.88
CA GLU A 40 2.38 -19.48 9.67
C GLU A 40 3.02 -20.72 9.03
N ARG A 41 2.87 -20.83 7.70
CA ARG A 41 3.18 -22.04 6.94
C ARG A 41 4.49 -21.93 6.18
N ARG A 42 5.10 -20.74 6.15
CA ARG A 42 6.22 -20.43 5.27
C ARG A 42 7.56 -20.47 6.01
N PRO A 43 8.45 -21.41 5.67
CA PRO A 43 9.81 -21.43 6.21
C PRO A 43 10.66 -20.31 5.59
N GLY A 44 11.75 -19.94 6.26
CA GLY A 44 12.72 -18.99 5.72
C GLY A 44 12.41 -17.51 6.01
N ASP A 45 11.26 -17.19 6.60
CA ASP A 45 10.87 -15.81 6.88
C ASP A 45 11.73 -15.19 7.98
N ILE A 46 12.10 -15.95 9.01
CA ILE A 46 12.96 -15.45 10.10
C ILE A 46 14.34 -15.06 9.56
N GLU A 47 14.91 -15.86 8.67
CA GLU A 47 16.19 -15.59 8.00
C GLU A 47 16.09 -14.33 7.12
N ARG A 48 14.95 -14.14 6.43
CA ARG A 48 14.68 -12.90 5.67
C ARG A 48 14.62 -11.69 6.58
N PHE A 49 13.96 -11.80 7.73
CA PHE A 49 13.88 -10.72 8.72
C PHE A 49 15.27 -10.38 9.27
N ALA A 50 16.06 -11.40 9.63
CA ALA A 50 17.44 -11.24 10.09
C ALA A 50 18.31 -10.53 9.03
N ALA A 51 18.14 -10.85 7.75
CA ALA A 51 18.86 -10.23 6.65
C ALA A 51 18.54 -8.74 6.43
N LEU A 52 17.53 -8.18 7.10
CA LEU A 52 17.28 -6.74 7.14
C LEU A 52 18.17 -6.01 8.16
N GLY A 53 18.73 -6.73 9.13
CA GLY A 53 19.53 -6.15 10.21
C GLY A 53 18.71 -5.53 11.35
N ILE A 54 17.43 -5.92 11.50
CA ILE A 54 16.59 -5.50 12.62
C ILE A 54 17.16 -5.99 13.96
N LYS A 55 16.99 -5.20 15.03
CA LYS A 55 17.47 -5.51 16.38
C LYS A 55 16.43 -6.17 17.26
N ALA A 56 15.18 -5.81 17.05
CA ALA A 56 14.04 -6.43 17.70
C ALA A 56 12.91 -6.60 16.68
N ILE A 57 11.98 -7.49 17.00
CA ILE A 57 10.77 -7.71 16.22
C ILE A 57 9.55 -7.73 17.12
N ARG A 58 8.50 -6.99 16.73
CA ARG A 58 7.16 -7.15 17.28
C ARG A 58 6.54 -8.40 16.67
N TYR A 59 6.32 -9.41 17.49
CA TYR A 59 6.01 -10.76 17.01
C TYR A 59 4.81 -11.37 17.75
N PRO A 60 3.87 -11.99 17.02
CA PRO A 60 2.66 -12.54 17.61
C PRO A 60 2.91 -13.82 18.41
N VAL A 61 2.34 -13.87 19.61
CA VAL A 61 2.08 -15.08 20.41
C VAL A 61 0.62 -14.99 20.86
N LEU A 62 -0.29 -14.96 19.89
CA LEU A 62 -1.67 -14.51 20.10
C LEU A 62 -2.51 -15.50 20.89
N TRP A 63 -3.24 -14.99 21.89
CA TRP A 63 -4.13 -15.77 22.74
C TRP A 63 -5.18 -16.53 21.92
N GLU A 64 -5.77 -15.83 20.95
CA GLU A 64 -6.81 -16.36 20.05
C GLU A 64 -6.32 -17.47 19.14
N ARG A 65 -5.01 -17.58 18.89
CA ARG A 65 -4.46 -18.65 18.05
C ARG A 65 -3.96 -19.82 18.87
N VAL A 66 -3.29 -19.52 19.99
CA VAL A 66 -2.57 -20.53 20.76
C VAL A 66 -3.47 -21.25 21.75
N ALA A 67 -4.36 -20.54 22.45
CA ALA A 67 -5.17 -21.11 23.53
C ALA A 67 -6.67 -20.87 23.31
N LEU A 68 -7.14 -21.17 22.10
CA LEU A 68 -8.53 -20.96 21.65
C LEU A 68 -9.55 -21.68 22.56
N ASP A 69 -9.21 -22.90 22.99
CA ASP A 69 -10.03 -23.74 23.89
C ASP A 69 -9.47 -23.78 25.33
N GLY A 70 -8.70 -22.74 25.71
CA GLY A 70 -8.06 -22.63 27.01
C GLY A 70 -6.63 -23.17 27.05
N ILE A 71 -5.90 -22.82 28.12
CA ILE A 71 -4.45 -23.07 28.24
C ILE A 71 -4.10 -24.56 28.29
N GLY A 72 -4.97 -25.39 28.90
CA GLY A 72 -4.77 -26.84 28.97
C GLY A 72 -4.77 -27.54 27.60
N ALA A 73 -5.38 -26.91 26.59
CA ALA A 73 -5.45 -27.40 25.21
C ALA A 73 -4.62 -26.53 24.24
N ALA A 74 -3.71 -25.69 24.75
CA ALA A 74 -2.99 -24.73 23.93
C ALA A 74 -2.04 -25.40 22.92
N ASP A 75 -2.10 -24.96 21.66
CA ASP A 75 -1.19 -25.35 20.59
C ASP A 75 0.03 -24.41 20.54
N TRP A 76 1.10 -24.86 21.19
CA TRP A 76 2.39 -24.16 21.20
C TRP A 76 3.25 -24.44 19.97
N GLY A 77 2.83 -25.34 19.08
CA GLY A 77 3.66 -25.89 18.03
C GLY A 77 4.24 -24.82 17.10
N TRP A 78 3.48 -23.78 16.77
CA TRP A 78 3.99 -22.67 15.95
C TRP A 78 4.95 -21.75 16.73
N PRO A 79 4.58 -21.16 17.88
CA PRO A 79 5.51 -20.36 18.68
C PRO A 79 6.81 -21.10 19.08
N ASP A 80 6.73 -22.40 19.38
CA ASP A 80 7.89 -23.24 19.71
C ASP A 80 8.92 -23.33 18.60
N ARG A 81 8.49 -23.18 17.34
CA ARG A 81 9.41 -23.15 16.20
C ARG A 81 9.95 -21.75 15.96
N GLN A 82 9.10 -20.73 16.04
CA GLN A 82 9.46 -19.39 15.62
C GLN A 82 10.32 -18.63 16.64
N LEU A 83 9.96 -18.71 17.93
CA LEU A 83 10.65 -17.94 18.97
C LEU A 83 12.12 -18.38 19.16
N PRO A 84 12.46 -19.68 19.19
CA PRO A 84 13.87 -20.09 19.19
C PRO A 84 14.62 -19.66 17.93
N ALA A 85 14.00 -19.74 16.74
CA ALA A 85 14.64 -19.32 15.49
C ALA A 85 14.97 -17.82 15.50
N LEU A 86 14.07 -16.97 16.01
CA LEU A 86 14.32 -15.54 16.20
C LEU A 86 15.48 -15.27 17.17
N ARG A 87 15.51 -16.03 18.28
CA ARG A 87 16.59 -15.93 19.28
C ARG A 87 17.94 -16.37 18.72
N GLU A 88 17.97 -17.46 17.94
CA GLU A 88 19.17 -17.93 17.23
C GLU A 88 19.66 -16.91 16.19
N ALA A 89 18.73 -16.25 15.51
CA ALA A 89 19.01 -15.13 14.61
C ALA A 89 19.44 -13.84 15.35
N ARG A 90 19.49 -13.86 16.70
CA ARG A 90 19.84 -12.73 17.57
C ARG A 90 18.92 -11.51 17.38
N ILE A 91 17.64 -11.77 17.15
CA ILE A 91 16.60 -10.75 17.09
C ILE A 91 15.84 -10.79 18.41
N GLU A 92 15.82 -9.67 19.13
CA GLU A 92 15.05 -9.55 20.37
C GLU A 92 13.55 -9.63 20.06
N VAL A 93 12.79 -10.39 20.85
CA VAL A 93 11.36 -10.57 20.61
C VAL A 93 10.56 -9.67 21.54
N ILE A 94 9.68 -8.86 20.96
CA ILE A 94 8.62 -8.14 21.68
C ILE A 94 7.32 -8.93 21.47
N ALA A 95 6.97 -9.76 22.45
CA ALA A 95 5.87 -10.72 22.34
C ALA A 95 4.51 -10.03 22.45
N GLY A 96 3.74 -10.03 21.37
CA GLY A 96 2.37 -9.51 21.30
C GLY A 96 1.33 -10.59 21.63
N LEU A 97 0.48 -10.37 22.63
CA LEU A 97 -0.46 -11.39 23.12
C LEU A 97 -1.89 -11.26 22.57
N VAL A 98 -2.33 -10.02 22.29
CA VAL A 98 -3.57 -9.71 21.57
C VAL A 98 -3.30 -8.50 20.67
N HIS A 99 -3.74 -8.56 19.41
CA HIS A 99 -3.57 -7.48 18.42
C HIS A 99 -4.90 -7.16 17.74
N HIS A 100 -5.58 -6.11 18.22
CA HIS A 100 -6.97 -5.74 17.84
C HIS A 100 -8.03 -6.85 18.01
N GLY A 101 -7.67 -7.91 18.73
CA GLY A 101 -8.54 -9.02 19.05
C GLY A 101 -9.32 -8.82 20.34
N SER A 102 -10.26 -9.72 20.59
CA SER A 102 -11.10 -9.74 21.79
C SER A 102 -10.88 -11.01 22.62
N GLY A 103 -9.76 -11.70 22.40
CA GLY A 103 -9.48 -13.03 22.94
C GLY A 103 -10.27 -14.14 22.23
N PRO A 104 -10.17 -15.39 22.72
CA PRO A 104 -10.90 -16.53 22.18
C PRO A 104 -12.41 -16.31 22.13
N ARG A 105 -13.13 -17.21 21.45
CA ARG A 105 -14.59 -17.06 21.19
C ARG A 105 -15.45 -16.81 22.44
N HIS A 106 -15.00 -17.28 23.59
CA HIS A 106 -15.70 -17.17 24.87
C HIS A 106 -15.38 -15.89 25.66
N SER A 107 -14.46 -15.05 25.18
CA SER A 107 -14.12 -13.78 25.81
C SER A 107 -14.72 -12.58 25.08
N SER A 108 -14.80 -11.46 25.78
CA SER A 108 -15.31 -10.19 25.26
C SER A 108 -14.62 -9.03 25.97
N LEU A 109 -14.30 -7.97 25.22
CA LEU A 109 -13.70 -6.77 25.79
C LEU A 109 -14.60 -6.06 26.80
N LEU A 110 -15.91 -6.32 26.80
CA LEU A 110 -16.84 -5.75 27.77
C LEU A 110 -16.90 -6.54 29.08
N GLU A 111 -16.41 -7.78 29.09
CA GLU A 111 -16.46 -8.66 30.26
C GLU A 111 -15.17 -8.55 31.10
N PRO A 112 -15.26 -8.47 32.44
CA PRO A 112 -14.07 -8.43 33.30
C PRO A 112 -13.17 -9.66 33.16
N THR A 113 -13.73 -10.79 32.75
CA THR A 113 -13.02 -12.07 32.55
C THR A 113 -11.97 -12.00 31.44
N PHE A 114 -12.07 -11.04 30.50
CA PHE A 114 -11.04 -10.81 29.50
C PHE A 114 -9.68 -10.50 30.15
N ALA A 115 -9.67 -9.65 31.19
CA ALA A 115 -8.44 -9.23 31.82
C ALA A 115 -7.75 -10.37 32.59
N THR A 116 -8.52 -11.20 33.29
CA THR A 116 -7.98 -12.35 34.02
C THR A 116 -7.59 -13.49 33.09
N GLY A 117 -8.37 -13.75 32.04
CA GLY A 117 -8.05 -14.78 31.04
C GLY A 117 -6.78 -14.46 30.26
N LEU A 118 -6.60 -13.20 29.82
CA LEU A 118 -5.36 -12.80 29.16
C LEU A 118 -4.16 -12.88 30.11
N ALA A 119 -4.34 -12.54 31.38
CA ALA A 119 -3.26 -12.64 32.37
C ALA A 119 -2.83 -14.09 32.64
N GLU A 120 -3.79 -15.02 32.69
CA GLU A 120 -3.51 -16.45 32.79
C GLU A 120 -2.69 -16.93 31.59
N TYR A 121 -3.12 -16.55 30.38
CA TYR A 121 -2.41 -16.87 29.14
C TYR A 121 -1.01 -16.25 29.10
N ALA A 122 -0.87 -14.98 29.50
CA ALA A 122 0.41 -14.28 29.58
C ALA A 122 1.39 -14.97 30.55
N GLY A 123 0.89 -15.45 31.70
CA GLY A 123 1.66 -16.27 32.64
C GLY A 123 2.14 -17.59 32.00
N ALA A 124 1.28 -18.26 31.23
CA ALA A 124 1.65 -19.48 30.51
C ALA A 124 2.72 -19.23 29.42
N VAL A 125 2.61 -18.13 28.67
CA VAL A 125 3.65 -17.70 27.70
C VAL A 125 4.98 -17.45 28.41
N ALA A 126 4.98 -16.71 29.52
CA ALA A 126 6.20 -16.43 30.27
C ALA A 126 6.81 -17.69 30.90
N ALA A 127 5.98 -18.60 31.44
CA ALA A 127 6.43 -19.89 31.98
C ALA A 127 7.08 -20.77 30.90
N ARG A 128 6.53 -20.75 29.68
CA ARG A 128 7.06 -21.52 28.54
C ARG A 128 8.33 -20.90 27.96
N TYR A 129 8.40 -19.56 27.89
CA TYR A 129 9.52 -18.82 27.32
C TYR A 129 10.11 -17.83 28.34
N PRO A 130 10.70 -18.31 29.45
CA PRO A 130 11.14 -17.46 30.57
C PRO A 130 12.29 -16.50 30.20
N TRP A 131 12.87 -16.68 29.01
CA TRP A 131 13.93 -15.84 28.47
C TRP A 131 13.40 -14.60 27.73
N LEU A 132 12.11 -14.54 27.38
CA LEU A 132 11.52 -13.34 26.77
C LEU A 132 11.55 -12.19 27.77
N GLU A 133 12.11 -11.06 27.33
CA GLU A 133 12.20 -9.85 28.14
C GLU A 133 11.11 -8.84 27.79
N TYR A 134 10.73 -8.68 26.53
CA TYR A 134 9.82 -7.62 26.09
C TYR A 134 8.43 -8.16 25.71
N TYR A 135 7.39 -7.47 26.18
CA TYR A 135 6.00 -7.87 25.95
C TYR A 135 5.12 -6.68 25.56
N THR A 136 4.14 -6.96 24.72
CA THR A 136 2.98 -6.13 24.44
C THR A 136 1.72 -6.97 24.70
N PRO A 137 1.17 -6.99 25.94
CA PRO A 137 -0.01 -7.80 26.22
C PRO A 137 -1.22 -7.42 25.35
N VAL A 138 -1.47 -6.13 25.16
CA VAL A 138 -2.56 -5.62 24.31
C VAL A 138 -2.01 -4.54 23.38
N ASN A 139 -2.21 -4.69 22.07
CA ASN A 139 -1.93 -3.66 21.07
C ASN A 139 -3.02 -2.58 21.06
N GLU A 140 -2.63 -1.31 21.07
CA GLU A 140 -3.51 -0.14 20.98
C GLU A 140 -4.83 -0.26 21.77
N PRO A 141 -4.80 -0.34 23.11
CA PRO A 141 -6.00 -0.46 23.93
C PRO A 141 -7.05 0.62 23.62
N LEU A 142 -6.62 1.87 23.40
CA LEU A 142 -7.51 2.99 23.12
C LEU A 142 -8.13 2.89 21.72
N THR A 143 -7.32 2.69 20.68
CA THR A 143 -7.82 2.53 19.30
C THR A 143 -8.78 1.35 19.21
N THR A 144 -8.39 0.20 19.74
CA THR A 144 -9.22 -1.02 19.75
C THR A 144 -10.54 -0.76 20.47
N ALA A 145 -10.51 -0.12 21.66
CA ALA A 145 -11.74 0.23 22.37
C ALA A 145 -12.67 1.15 21.56
N ARG A 146 -12.13 2.11 20.79
CA ARG A 146 -12.94 2.98 19.92
C ARG A 146 -13.62 2.17 18.82
N PHE A 147 -12.89 1.32 18.11
CA PHE A 147 -13.45 0.50 17.04
C PHE A 147 -14.45 -0.55 17.54
N CYS A 148 -14.24 -1.08 18.76
CA CYS A 148 -15.09 -2.11 19.36
C CYS A 148 -16.32 -1.54 20.09
N GLY A 149 -16.18 -0.41 20.79
CA GLY A 149 -17.18 0.08 21.74
C GLY A 149 -17.80 1.44 21.38
N LEU A 150 -17.12 2.27 20.60
CA LEU A 150 -17.62 3.60 20.19
C LEU A 150 -18.22 3.56 18.77
N TYR A 151 -17.53 2.94 17.82
CA TYR A 151 -17.93 2.92 16.40
C TYR A 151 -18.60 1.61 15.98
N GLY A 152 -18.42 0.55 16.78
CA GLY A 152 -19.06 -0.74 16.56
C GLY A 152 -18.60 -1.49 15.31
N TRP A 153 -17.42 -1.18 14.78
CA TRP A 153 -16.86 -1.84 13.59
C TRP A 153 -16.37 -3.25 13.89
N TRP A 154 -15.77 -3.45 15.07
CA TRP A 154 -15.28 -4.74 15.52
C TRP A 154 -16.08 -5.24 16.72
N TYR A 155 -16.06 -6.56 16.95
CA TYR A 155 -16.69 -7.18 18.10
C TYR A 155 -16.17 -6.56 19.40
N PRO A 156 -17.04 -6.24 20.39
CA PRO A 156 -18.44 -6.66 20.52
C PRO A 156 -19.48 -5.71 19.92
N HIS A 157 -19.10 -4.83 18.98
CA HIS A 157 -20.01 -3.95 18.24
C HIS A 157 -20.79 -2.98 19.13
N GLY A 158 -20.16 -2.50 20.20
CA GLY A 158 -20.71 -1.41 20.99
C GLY A 158 -20.72 -0.10 20.22
N ALA A 159 -21.63 0.80 20.60
CA ALA A 159 -21.85 2.06 19.89
C ALA A 159 -22.13 3.25 20.83
N ASN A 160 -21.50 3.25 22.02
CA ASN A 160 -21.67 4.30 23.02
C ASN A 160 -20.45 4.43 23.94
N ASP A 161 -20.36 5.56 24.65
CA ASP A 161 -19.25 5.86 25.54
C ASP A 161 -19.10 4.83 26.67
N ALA A 162 -20.19 4.33 27.24
CA ALA A 162 -20.13 3.35 28.33
C ALA A 162 -19.42 2.06 27.92
N GLN A 163 -19.75 1.54 26.73
CA GLN A 163 -19.10 0.34 26.17
C GLN A 163 -17.66 0.62 25.74
N PHE A 164 -17.39 1.77 25.13
CA PHE A 164 -16.02 2.21 24.83
C PHE A 164 -15.14 2.26 26.08
N VAL A 165 -15.57 2.99 27.12
CA VAL A 165 -14.78 3.14 28.34
C VAL A 165 -14.62 1.80 29.06
N ARG A 166 -15.68 0.97 29.14
CA ARG A 166 -15.58 -0.38 29.71
C ARG A 166 -14.56 -1.24 28.99
N ALA A 167 -14.58 -1.26 27.65
CA ALA A 167 -13.60 -1.99 26.84
C ALA A 167 -12.17 -1.50 27.06
N LEU A 168 -11.97 -0.19 27.16
CA LEU A 168 -10.66 0.41 27.45
C LEU A 168 -10.14 0.01 28.83
N LEU A 169 -10.96 0.11 29.88
CA LEU A 169 -10.56 -0.26 31.24
C LEU A 169 -10.24 -1.74 31.35
N ASN A 170 -11.03 -2.61 30.73
CA ASN A 170 -10.76 -4.05 30.75
C ASN A 170 -9.45 -4.38 30.04
N GLN A 171 -9.14 -3.74 28.90
CA GLN A 171 -7.87 -3.91 28.21
C GLN A 171 -6.68 -3.38 29.02
N CYS A 172 -6.78 -2.18 29.61
CA CYS A 172 -5.70 -1.64 30.46
C CYS A 172 -5.50 -2.51 31.71
N ARG A 173 -6.58 -3.02 32.31
CA ARG A 173 -6.50 -3.97 33.43
C ARG A 173 -5.85 -5.28 32.99
N ALA A 174 -6.15 -5.76 31.78
CA ALA A 174 -5.51 -6.94 31.20
C ALA A 174 -3.98 -6.74 31.05
N VAL A 175 -3.52 -5.57 30.62
CA VAL A 175 -2.09 -5.23 30.56
C VAL A 175 -1.44 -5.33 31.96
N VAL A 176 -2.03 -4.68 32.97
CA VAL A 176 -1.52 -4.69 34.34
C VAL A 176 -1.43 -6.12 34.90
N LEU A 177 -2.52 -6.90 34.77
CA LEU A 177 -2.58 -8.27 35.29
C LEU A 177 -1.65 -9.21 34.52
N SER A 178 -1.53 -9.06 33.20
CA SER A 178 -0.60 -9.84 32.38
C SER A 178 0.84 -9.57 32.78
N MET A 179 1.23 -8.31 32.93
CA MET A 179 2.60 -7.97 33.35
C MET A 179 2.91 -8.47 34.76
N ARG A 180 1.93 -8.55 35.67
CA ARG A 180 2.09 -9.21 36.97
C ARG A 180 2.37 -10.70 36.82
N ALA A 181 1.53 -11.41 36.06
CA ALA A 181 1.69 -12.84 35.82
C ALA A 181 3.05 -13.15 35.15
N ILE A 182 3.44 -12.35 34.16
CA ILE A 182 4.74 -12.46 33.47
C ILE A 182 5.88 -12.22 34.47
N ARG A 183 5.81 -11.16 35.30
CA ARG A 183 6.89 -10.79 36.24
C ARG A 183 7.03 -11.73 37.43
N LEU A 184 6.00 -12.54 37.74
CA LEU A 184 6.15 -13.66 38.68
C LEU A 184 7.13 -14.72 38.15
N VAL A 185 7.20 -14.90 36.82
CA VAL A 185 8.12 -15.84 36.17
C VAL A 185 9.45 -15.17 35.83
N ASN A 186 9.41 -14.01 35.17
CA ASN A 186 10.58 -13.22 34.80
C ASN A 186 10.48 -11.80 35.42
N PRO A 187 11.06 -11.57 36.61
CA PRO A 187 11.01 -10.26 37.27
C PRO A 187 11.64 -9.10 36.48
N ARG A 188 12.43 -9.41 35.43
CA ARG A 188 13.06 -8.41 34.55
C ARG A 188 12.23 -8.09 33.31
N ALA A 189 11.07 -8.70 33.13
CA ALA A 189 10.23 -8.47 31.96
C ALA A 189 9.74 -7.02 31.87
N LYS A 190 9.82 -6.48 30.65
CA LYS A 190 9.56 -5.10 30.27
C LYS A 190 8.29 -4.99 29.43
N LEU A 191 7.49 -3.97 29.73
CA LEU A 191 6.29 -3.61 28.99
C LEU A 191 6.65 -2.62 27.87
N VAL A 192 6.38 -3.00 26.62
CA VAL A 192 6.31 -2.09 25.47
C VAL A 192 4.83 -1.88 25.17
N GLN A 193 4.30 -0.69 25.46
CA GLN A 193 2.87 -0.42 25.32
C GLN A 193 2.59 0.53 24.15
N PRO A 194 2.19 0.01 22.98
CA PRO A 194 1.79 0.81 21.83
C PRO A 194 0.37 1.36 21.98
N ASP A 195 0.15 2.55 21.43
CA ASP A 195 -1.14 3.10 21.06
C ASP A 195 -0.97 4.09 19.87
N ASP A 196 -2.06 4.46 19.19
CA ASP A 196 -2.02 5.47 18.11
C ASP A 196 -1.80 6.86 18.72
N LEU A 197 -0.85 7.61 18.15
CA LEU A 197 -0.56 8.98 18.57
C LEU A 197 -0.93 9.99 17.49
N GLY A 198 -2.21 10.39 17.47
CA GLY A 198 -2.69 11.50 16.67
C GLY A 198 -2.75 12.84 17.42
N LYS A 199 -3.02 13.91 16.68
CA LYS A 199 -3.49 15.19 17.24
C LYS A 199 -4.69 15.66 16.45
N THR A 200 -5.70 16.13 17.17
CA THR A 200 -6.90 16.71 16.59
C THR A 200 -6.79 18.23 16.59
N CYS A 201 -6.96 18.83 15.42
CA CYS A 201 -7.10 20.26 15.25
C CYS A 201 -8.49 20.57 14.68
N GLY A 202 -8.91 21.82 14.72
CA GLY A 202 -10.18 22.20 14.13
C GLY A 202 -10.44 23.69 14.13
N THR A 203 -11.58 24.05 13.57
CA THR A 203 -12.08 25.43 13.64
C THR A 203 -12.39 25.85 15.07
N GLU A 204 -12.42 27.16 15.33
CA GLU A 204 -12.75 27.71 16.66
C GLU A 204 -14.05 27.13 17.27
N PRO A 205 -15.18 26.97 16.53
CA PRO A 205 -16.37 26.32 17.07
C PRO A 205 -16.21 24.84 17.45
N MET A 206 -15.13 24.20 16.99
CA MET A 206 -14.78 22.81 17.29
C MET A 206 -13.66 22.69 18.34
N ALA A 207 -13.17 23.80 18.91
CA ALA A 207 -12.01 23.80 19.80
C ALA A 207 -12.23 22.94 21.05
N ALA A 208 -13.44 22.93 21.62
CA ALA A 208 -13.77 22.10 22.78
C ALA A 208 -13.71 20.60 22.44
N LEU A 209 -14.27 20.20 21.29
CA LEU A 209 -14.21 18.82 20.82
C LEU A 209 -12.78 18.38 20.51
N ALA A 210 -12.01 19.24 19.81
CA ALA A 210 -10.61 18.97 19.53
C ALA A 210 -9.78 18.81 20.82
N THR A 211 -10.04 19.67 21.83
CA THR A 211 -9.41 19.56 23.16
C THR A 211 -9.77 18.24 23.83
N PHE A 212 -11.05 17.85 23.84
CA PHE A 212 -11.49 16.57 24.40
C PHE A 212 -10.80 15.37 23.72
N TYR A 213 -10.69 15.36 22.40
CA TYR A 213 -9.98 14.30 21.67
C TYR A 213 -8.47 14.29 21.98
N ASN A 214 -7.85 15.47 22.13
CA ASN A 214 -6.44 15.61 22.49
C ASN A 214 -6.12 15.22 23.93
N GLU A 215 -7.09 15.27 24.84
CA GLU A 215 -6.97 14.65 26.17
C GLU A 215 -7.18 13.14 26.09
N ARG A 216 -8.16 12.68 25.29
CA ARG A 216 -8.50 11.25 25.17
C ARG A 216 -7.36 10.41 24.61
N ARG A 217 -6.56 10.92 23.69
CA ARG A 217 -5.42 10.17 23.10
C ARG A 217 -4.40 9.68 24.14
N TRP A 218 -4.31 10.31 25.31
CA TRP A 218 -3.38 9.93 26.38
C TRP A 218 -3.94 8.84 27.30
N LEU A 219 -5.24 8.58 27.24
CA LEU A 219 -5.99 7.93 28.31
C LEU A 219 -5.50 6.52 28.64
N ALA A 220 -5.10 5.71 27.66
CA ALA A 220 -4.58 4.36 27.92
C ALA A 220 -3.27 4.41 28.74
N TRP A 221 -2.31 5.26 28.35
CA TRP A 221 -1.07 5.42 29.11
C TRP A 221 -1.30 6.11 30.45
N ASP A 222 -2.20 7.09 30.53
CA ASP A 222 -2.52 7.77 31.80
C ASP A 222 -3.11 6.79 32.82
N LEU A 223 -3.98 5.87 32.39
CA LEU A 223 -4.48 4.80 33.24
C LEU A 223 -3.33 3.90 33.73
N LEU A 224 -2.48 3.43 32.83
CA LEU A 224 -1.36 2.55 33.18
C LEU A 224 -0.32 3.23 34.09
N CYS A 225 -0.09 4.53 33.91
CA CYS A 225 0.78 5.34 34.75
C CYS A 225 0.13 5.78 36.08
N GLY A 226 -1.17 5.54 36.25
CA GLY A 226 -1.93 5.92 37.45
C GLY A 226 -2.15 7.43 37.58
N MET A 227 -2.27 8.14 36.46
CA MET A 227 -2.42 9.59 36.34
C MET A 227 -3.89 10.05 36.27
N VAL A 228 -4.85 9.12 36.17
CA VAL A 228 -6.29 9.44 36.15
C VAL A 228 -6.81 9.54 37.58
N ASP A 229 -6.99 10.75 38.08
CA ASP A 229 -7.56 11.09 39.38
C ASP A 229 -8.74 12.08 39.24
N PRO A 230 -9.41 12.51 40.33
CA PRO A 230 -10.54 13.45 40.25
C PRO A 230 -10.28 14.79 39.55
N ASP A 231 -9.02 15.21 39.44
CA ASP A 231 -8.61 16.45 38.77
C ASP A 231 -8.23 16.23 37.30
N HIS A 232 -8.18 14.97 36.83
CA HIS A 232 -7.90 14.62 35.44
C HIS A 232 -8.98 15.18 34.51
N ALA A 233 -8.56 15.73 33.36
CA ALA A 233 -9.46 16.42 32.40
C ALA A 233 -10.66 15.56 31.95
N LEU A 234 -10.47 14.24 31.88
CA LEU A 234 -11.51 13.28 31.47
C LEU A 234 -12.26 12.63 32.64
N TRP A 235 -11.94 12.94 33.90
CA TRP A 235 -12.56 12.29 35.06
C TRP A 235 -14.08 12.32 35.00
N ARG A 236 -14.65 13.52 34.80
CA ARG A 236 -16.11 13.68 34.70
C ARG A 236 -16.69 12.85 33.57
N TYR A 237 -16.08 12.86 32.38
CA TYR A 237 -16.56 12.05 31.25
C TYR A 237 -16.59 10.55 31.60
N LEU A 238 -15.53 10.04 32.24
CA LEU A 238 -15.45 8.64 32.64
C LEU A 238 -16.55 8.26 33.64
N ILE A 239 -16.80 9.10 34.66
CA ILE A 239 -17.86 8.85 35.65
C ILE A 239 -19.25 8.93 34.99
N HIS A 240 -19.52 9.92 34.13
CA HIS A 240 -20.79 10.02 33.41
C HIS A 240 -21.02 8.86 32.44
N SER A 241 -19.96 8.20 31.97
CA SER A 241 -20.04 6.98 31.15
C SER A 241 -20.44 5.74 31.95
N GLY A 242 -20.73 5.87 33.25
CA GLY A 242 -21.19 4.79 34.12
C GLY A 242 -20.06 4.00 34.79
N ILE A 243 -18.86 4.56 34.87
CA ILE A 243 -17.73 3.95 35.59
C ILE A 243 -17.72 4.42 37.04
N ASP A 244 -17.55 3.49 37.97
CA ASP A 244 -17.40 3.81 39.38
C ASP A 244 -15.99 4.37 39.66
N ALA A 245 -15.89 5.39 40.52
CA ALA A 245 -14.62 6.02 40.87
C ALA A 245 -13.59 5.02 41.43
N SER A 246 -14.04 3.98 42.16
CA SER A 246 -13.16 2.93 42.68
C SER A 246 -12.48 2.11 41.59
N GLU A 247 -13.08 2.00 40.39
CA GLU A 247 -12.47 1.31 39.26
C GLU A 247 -11.31 2.13 38.66
N LEU A 248 -11.41 3.45 38.69
CA LEU A 248 -10.34 4.36 38.27
C LEU A 248 -9.23 4.42 39.34
N ASP A 249 -9.60 4.51 40.61
CA ASP A 249 -8.65 4.46 41.74
C ASP A 249 -7.85 3.14 41.76
N TRP A 250 -8.44 2.04 41.29
CA TRP A 250 -7.71 0.78 41.11
C TRP A 250 -6.44 0.97 40.28
N PHE A 251 -6.45 1.75 39.20
CA PHE A 251 -5.25 1.99 38.39
C PHE A 251 -4.19 2.84 39.10
N ARG A 252 -4.62 3.77 39.96
CA ARG A 252 -3.69 4.58 40.77
C ARG A 252 -2.91 3.72 41.78
N VAL A 253 -3.55 2.68 42.32
CA VAL A 253 -2.94 1.70 43.22
C VAL A 253 -2.14 0.65 42.44
N ASN A 254 -2.65 0.20 41.29
CA ASN A 254 -2.11 -0.90 40.50
C ASN A 254 -1.37 -0.39 39.26
N ARG A 255 -0.48 0.59 39.44
CA ARG A 255 0.27 1.20 38.34
C ARG A 255 1.12 0.17 37.60
N CYS A 256 1.17 0.29 36.29
CA CYS A 256 2.05 -0.47 35.41
C CYS A 256 2.57 0.46 34.30
N PRO A 257 3.36 1.50 34.64
CA PRO A 257 3.94 2.38 33.64
C PRO A 257 4.75 1.54 32.64
N PRO A 258 4.67 1.84 31.33
CA PRO A 258 5.46 1.14 30.34
C PRO A 258 6.95 1.33 30.57
N ASP A 259 7.74 0.29 30.33
CA ASP A 259 9.20 0.42 30.24
C ASP A 259 9.60 1.15 28.96
N ILE A 260 8.80 1.00 27.90
CA ILE A 260 8.86 1.78 26.65
C ILE A 260 7.44 2.16 26.22
N ILE A 261 7.20 3.44 26.00
CA ILE A 261 5.97 3.91 25.33
C ILE A 261 6.14 3.64 23.83
N GLY A 262 5.26 2.80 23.28
CA GLY A 262 5.19 2.55 21.85
C GLY A 262 4.27 3.58 21.18
N VAL A 263 4.73 4.20 20.11
CA VAL A 263 3.94 5.14 19.32
C VAL A 263 3.65 4.51 17.96
N ASN A 264 2.38 4.30 17.66
CA ASN A 264 1.94 3.96 16.31
C ASN A 264 1.55 5.27 15.62
N TYR A 265 2.11 5.51 14.43
CA TYR A 265 1.89 6.76 13.71
C TYR A 265 1.79 6.54 12.21
N TYR A 266 0.68 7.03 11.67
CA TYR A 266 0.31 6.92 10.27
C TYR A 266 0.12 8.30 9.68
N VAL A 267 0.21 8.39 8.35
CA VAL A 267 -0.03 9.64 7.60
C VAL A 267 -1.42 10.24 7.85
N THR A 268 -2.35 9.43 8.35
CA THR A 268 -3.73 9.75 8.67
C THR A 268 -4.05 9.84 10.17
N SER A 269 -3.06 9.69 11.07
CA SER A 269 -3.28 9.71 12.53
C SER A 269 -3.74 11.08 13.03
N GLU A 270 -3.29 12.18 12.41
CA GLU A 270 -3.76 13.52 12.76
C GLU A 270 -5.14 13.82 12.14
N ARG A 271 -6.03 14.44 12.93
CA ARG A 271 -7.44 14.67 12.58
C ARG A 271 -7.80 16.15 12.53
N TRP A 272 -8.72 16.49 11.65
CA TRP A 272 -9.28 17.83 11.48
C TRP A 272 -10.80 17.80 11.65
N VAL A 273 -11.31 18.59 12.59
CA VAL A 273 -12.74 18.78 12.82
C VAL A 273 -13.21 20.17 12.38
N ASP A 274 -14.28 20.21 11.56
CA ASP A 274 -14.82 21.45 10.99
C ASP A 274 -16.35 21.44 11.00
N HIS A 275 -16.94 22.49 11.57
CA HIS A 275 -18.39 22.67 11.62
C HIS A 275 -19.03 23.02 10.25
N ARG A 276 -18.21 23.48 9.29
CA ARG A 276 -18.64 23.96 7.96
C ARG A 276 -18.78 22.81 6.97
N THR A 277 -19.74 21.92 7.25
CA THR A 277 -19.97 20.69 6.49
C THR A 277 -20.21 20.93 4.99
N GLU A 278 -20.72 22.10 4.60
CA GLU A 278 -20.98 22.50 3.22
C GLU A 278 -19.71 22.65 2.36
N ARG A 279 -18.53 22.70 2.98
CA ARG A 279 -17.22 22.78 2.28
C ARG A 279 -16.66 21.44 1.85
N TYR A 280 -17.33 20.34 2.24
CA TYR A 280 -16.83 18.99 2.09
C TYR A 280 -17.86 18.13 1.32
N PRO A 281 -17.43 17.02 0.71
CA PRO A 281 -18.35 16.02 0.19
C PRO A 281 -19.40 15.60 1.23
N PRO A 282 -20.71 15.53 0.88
CA PRO A 282 -21.79 15.30 1.85
C PRO A 282 -21.65 14.03 2.69
N HIS A 283 -21.01 12.98 2.16
CA HIS A 283 -20.81 11.72 2.87
C HIS A 283 -19.79 11.79 4.02
N LEU A 284 -19.01 12.88 4.11
CA LEU A 284 -18.06 13.11 5.21
C LEU A 284 -18.69 13.89 6.38
N ALA A 285 -19.89 14.45 6.19
CA ALA A 285 -20.61 15.19 7.22
C ALA A 285 -21.31 14.23 8.17
N GLY A 286 -21.19 14.52 9.47
CA GLY A 286 -21.85 13.79 10.55
C GLY A 286 -22.26 14.71 11.69
N LEU A 287 -22.71 14.10 12.78
CA LEU A 287 -23.03 14.78 14.03
C LEU A 287 -22.11 14.26 15.12
N VAL A 288 -21.50 15.17 15.87
CA VAL A 288 -20.78 14.87 17.11
C VAL A 288 -21.38 15.74 18.20
N ASP A 289 -21.88 15.11 19.27
CA ASP A 289 -22.60 15.77 20.37
C ASP A 289 -23.73 16.70 19.90
N GLY A 290 -24.45 16.29 18.86
CA GLY A 290 -25.54 17.07 18.26
C GLY A 290 -25.09 18.24 17.36
N GLN A 291 -23.78 18.46 17.21
CA GLN A 291 -23.22 19.48 16.34
C GLN A 291 -22.78 18.88 14.99
N ALA A 292 -23.23 19.49 13.90
CA ALA A 292 -22.80 19.12 12.56
C ALA A 292 -21.32 19.41 12.38
N CYS A 293 -20.56 18.41 11.96
CA CYS A 293 -19.15 18.56 11.62
C CYS A 293 -18.67 17.50 10.64
N VAL A 294 -17.50 17.72 10.05
CA VAL A 294 -16.69 16.67 9.44
C VAL A 294 -15.54 16.33 10.38
N ASP A 295 -15.18 15.05 10.44
CA ASP A 295 -13.94 14.56 11.07
C ASP A 295 -13.16 13.84 9.98
N ILE A 296 -12.05 14.43 9.53
CA ILE A 296 -11.23 13.94 8.42
C ILE A 296 -9.74 13.99 8.77
N GLU A 297 -8.90 13.40 7.95
CA GLU A 297 -7.46 13.40 8.17
C GLU A 297 -6.89 14.82 7.94
N THR A 298 -6.06 15.31 8.86
CA THR A 298 -5.42 16.64 8.75
C THR A 298 -4.61 16.78 7.47
N VAL A 299 -4.00 15.68 6.98
CA VAL A 299 -3.26 15.66 5.73
C VAL A 299 -4.12 16.08 4.52
N ARG A 300 -5.45 15.96 4.59
CA ARG A 300 -6.39 16.26 3.50
C ARG A 300 -6.89 17.71 3.49
N VAL A 301 -6.49 18.55 4.44
CA VAL A 301 -6.92 19.94 4.56
C VAL A 301 -5.75 20.94 4.50
N ARG A 302 -6.06 22.21 4.22
CA ARG A 302 -5.11 23.33 4.37
C ARG A 302 -4.99 23.77 5.83
N ALA A 303 -4.76 22.84 6.74
CA ALA A 303 -4.47 23.16 8.13
C ALA A 303 -2.96 23.43 8.28
N THR A 304 -2.61 24.55 8.89
CA THR A 304 -1.23 24.88 9.26
C THR A 304 -1.19 25.32 10.72
N PRO A 305 -0.28 24.77 11.54
CA PRO A 305 0.67 23.69 11.23
C PRO A 305 0.05 22.29 11.37
N ILE A 306 0.49 21.34 10.53
CA ILE A 306 0.38 19.89 10.80
C ILE A 306 1.51 19.58 11.79
N ALA A 307 1.22 18.90 12.91
CA ALA A 307 2.23 18.69 13.95
C ALA A 307 3.36 17.80 13.42
N GLY A 308 3.01 16.68 12.78
CA GLY A 308 3.97 15.64 12.43
C GLY A 308 4.41 14.83 13.65
N ILE A 309 5.08 13.71 13.42
CA ILE A 309 5.48 12.81 14.51
C ILE A 309 6.47 13.44 15.51
N GLY A 310 7.36 14.33 15.05
CA GLY A 310 8.41 14.92 15.88
C GLY A 310 7.88 15.64 17.13
N PRO A 311 7.05 16.69 16.97
CA PRO A 311 6.40 17.36 18.09
C PRO A 311 5.55 16.44 18.97
N LEU A 312 4.91 15.42 18.39
CA LEU A 312 4.11 14.45 19.17
C LEU A 312 4.99 13.56 20.07
N LEU A 313 6.17 13.16 19.58
CA LEU A 313 7.17 12.45 20.40
C LEU A 313 7.72 13.36 21.51
N GLU A 314 7.93 14.65 21.25
CA GLU A 314 8.31 15.63 22.26
C GLU A 314 7.22 15.77 23.34
N GLU A 315 5.95 15.91 22.94
CA GLU A 315 4.80 15.97 23.87
C GLU A 315 4.71 14.71 24.76
N ALA A 316 4.87 13.51 24.17
CA ALA A 316 4.86 12.24 24.91
C ALA A 316 6.05 12.15 25.89
N TRP A 317 7.25 12.56 25.46
CA TRP A 317 8.44 12.61 26.32
C TRP A 317 8.27 13.59 27.47
N GLU A 318 7.73 14.79 27.21
CA GLU A 318 7.49 15.80 28.23
C GLU A 318 6.48 15.33 29.28
N ARG A 319 5.40 14.67 28.83
CA ARG A 319 4.35 14.16 29.71
C ARG A 319 4.82 13.03 30.61
N TYR A 320 5.50 12.02 30.06
CA TYR A 320 5.77 10.78 30.79
C TYR A 320 7.21 10.64 31.27
N ARG A 321 8.19 11.26 30.60
CA ARG A 321 9.63 11.07 30.86
C ARG A 321 10.06 9.59 30.86
N LEU A 322 9.41 8.79 30.01
CA LEU A 322 9.71 7.37 29.78
C LEU A 322 10.32 7.17 28.38
N PRO A 323 11.17 6.13 28.19
CA PRO A 323 11.71 5.83 26.87
C PRO A 323 10.61 5.62 25.83
N LEU A 324 10.85 6.10 24.60
CA LEU A 324 9.90 6.01 23.49
C LEU A 324 10.40 5.06 22.40
N ALA A 325 9.49 4.47 21.64
CA ALA A 325 9.79 3.85 20.35
C ALA A 325 8.63 4.10 19.39
N VAL A 326 8.92 4.35 18.11
CA VAL A 326 7.87 4.27 17.07
C VAL A 326 7.66 2.79 16.78
N THR A 327 6.55 2.25 17.26
CA THR A 327 6.24 0.81 17.20
C THR A 327 5.54 0.39 15.93
N GLU A 328 4.97 1.33 15.18
CA GLU A 328 4.43 1.13 13.83
C GLU A 328 4.63 2.38 12.98
N ALA A 329 5.22 2.19 11.79
CA ALA A 329 5.31 3.21 10.75
C ALA A 329 5.08 2.52 9.39
N HIS A 330 3.89 2.70 8.82
CA HIS A 330 3.47 2.14 7.53
C HIS A 330 2.70 3.19 6.73
N ILE A 331 2.62 3.00 5.41
CA ILE A 331 1.73 3.77 4.54
C ILE A 331 1.23 2.89 3.38
N ASP A 332 -0.08 2.96 3.12
CA ASP A 332 -0.67 2.44 1.89
C ASP A 332 -0.35 3.41 0.74
N ALA A 333 0.70 3.09 -0.02
CA ALA A 333 1.14 3.88 -1.16
C ALA A 333 2.02 3.09 -2.11
N HIS A 334 2.30 3.70 -3.27
CA HIS A 334 3.34 3.23 -4.20
C HIS A 334 4.74 3.29 -3.59
N ARG A 335 5.68 2.56 -4.21
CA ARG A 335 6.98 2.27 -3.59
C ARG A 335 7.76 3.51 -3.17
N GLU A 336 7.81 4.55 -3.99
CA GLU A 336 8.53 5.79 -3.66
C GLU A 336 7.99 6.46 -2.40
N ASP A 337 6.67 6.46 -2.20
CA ASP A 337 6.04 7.12 -1.07
C ASP A 337 6.19 6.27 0.20
N GLN A 338 6.24 4.94 0.10
CA GLN A 338 6.65 4.08 1.21
C GLN A 338 8.09 4.35 1.67
N LEU A 339 9.03 4.50 0.72
CA LEU A 339 10.43 4.82 1.03
C LEU A 339 10.56 6.21 1.68
N ARG A 340 9.88 7.22 1.12
CA ARG A 340 9.87 8.59 1.64
C ARG A 340 9.25 8.66 3.04
N TRP A 341 8.17 7.93 3.28
CA TRP A 341 7.49 7.91 4.57
C TRP A 341 8.40 7.36 5.66
N LEU A 342 8.95 6.17 5.45
CA LEU A 342 9.85 5.56 6.43
C LEU A 342 11.07 6.45 6.71
N LEU A 343 11.65 7.06 5.67
CA LEU A 343 12.78 7.98 5.82
C LEU A 343 12.40 9.26 6.59
N GLU A 344 11.21 9.78 6.37
CA GLU A 344 10.68 10.95 7.08
C GLU A 344 10.50 10.65 8.57
N ILE A 345 9.91 9.49 8.91
CA ILE A 345 9.79 9.03 10.31
C ILE A 345 11.18 8.81 10.93
N TRP A 346 12.12 8.23 10.18
CA TRP A 346 13.50 8.04 10.63
C TRP A 346 14.19 9.37 10.98
N ARG A 347 14.12 10.35 10.08
CA ARG A 347 14.71 11.68 10.28
C ARG A 347 14.07 12.41 11.45
N ALA A 348 12.74 12.38 11.57
CA ALA A 348 12.04 12.97 12.71
C ALA A 348 12.52 12.33 14.03
N GLY A 349 12.74 11.01 14.03
CA GLY A 349 13.32 10.30 15.17
C GLY A 349 14.74 10.76 15.52
N GLU A 350 15.62 10.91 14.54
CA GLU A 350 16.98 11.44 14.76
C GLU A 350 16.96 12.88 15.30
N GLU A 351 16.05 13.73 14.78
CA GLU A 351 15.88 15.12 15.19
C GLU A 351 15.42 15.25 16.65
N VAL A 352 14.40 14.51 17.07
CA VAL A 352 13.92 14.58 18.47
C VAL A 352 14.95 14.04 19.47
N ARG A 353 15.76 13.04 19.06
CA ARG A 353 16.88 12.56 19.88
C ARG A 353 17.96 13.61 20.06
N ALA A 354 18.25 14.37 19.00
CA ALA A 354 19.17 15.51 19.09
C ALA A 354 18.66 16.60 20.06
N LYS A 355 17.34 16.68 20.28
CA LYS A 355 16.70 17.54 21.29
C LYS A 355 16.61 16.92 22.69
N GLY A 356 17.12 15.70 22.89
CA GLY A 356 17.15 15.04 24.19
C GLY A 356 15.94 14.14 24.52
N VAL A 357 15.10 13.83 23.54
CA VAL A 357 14.07 12.79 23.68
C VAL A 357 14.72 11.41 23.69
N ASP A 358 14.36 10.56 24.66
CA ASP A 358 14.86 9.19 24.75
C ASP A 358 14.10 8.24 23.79
N LEU A 359 14.22 8.48 22.49
CA LEU A 359 13.67 7.59 21.45
C LEU A 359 14.67 6.46 21.15
N ARG A 360 14.25 5.22 21.40
CA ARG A 360 15.08 4.01 21.30
C ARG A 360 15.05 3.38 19.92
N ALA A 361 13.89 3.38 19.26
CA ALA A 361 13.72 2.65 18.01
C ALA A 361 12.63 3.19 17.10
N ILE A 362 12.71 2.79 15.83
CA ILE A 362 11.65 2.91 14.84
C ILE A 362 11.41 1.54 14.21
N THR A 363 10.13 1.17 14.11
CA THR A 363 9.69 -0.12 13.60
C THR A 363 9.20 0.02 12.18
N SER A 364 9.76 -0.76 11.26
CA SER A 364 9.17 -0.93 9.93
C SER A 364 7.90 -1.78 10.06
N TRP A 365 6.74 -1.13 9.99
CA TRP A 365 5.46 -1.83 9.90
C TRP A 365 4.99 -1.82 8.44
N SER A 366 4.60 -2.94 7.83
CA SER A 366 4.89 -4.31 8.26
C SER A 366 5.92 -4.97 7.35
N LEU A 367 6.62 -5.99 7.87
CA LEU A 367 7.62 -6.71 7.09
C LEU A 367 6.99 -7.52 5.95
N LEU A 368 5.80 -8.09 6.15
CA LEU A 368 5.11 -8.96 5.19
C LEU A 368 3.91 -8.30 4.50
N GLY A 369 3.76 -7.00 4.66
CA GLY A 369 2.60 -6.26 4.20
C GLY A 369 1.35 -6.51 5.03
N SER A 370 0.23 -5.97 4.59
CA SER A 370 -1.04 -6.00 5.31
C SER A 370 -2.19 -6.23 4.33
N PHE A 371 -3.31 -6.77 4.80
CA PHE A 371 -4.47 -7.04 3.97
C PHE A 371 -5.76 -6.39 4.48
N ASP A 372 -6.51 -5.80 3.56
CA ASP A 372 -7.84 -5.22 3.76
C ASP A 372 -7.95 -4.12 4.84
N TRP A 373 -6.84 -3.50 5.23
CA TRP A 373 -6.83 -2.33 6.12
C TRP A 373 -7.46 -1.09 5.50
N ASN A 374 -7.50 -1.00 4.17
CA ASN A 374 -8.34 -0.04 3.44
C ASN A 374 -9.84 -0.15 3.79
N SER A 375 -10.26 -1.26 4.41
CA SER A 375 -11.60 -1.49 4.94
C SER A 375 -11.64 -1.61 6.48
N LEU A 376 -10.54 -1.26 7.16
CA LEU A 376 -10.35 -1.45 8.60
C LEU A 376 -10.56 -2.91 9.02
N VAL A 377 -10.17 -3.85 8.16
CA VAL A 377 -10.32 -5.29 8.37
C VAL A 377 -11.78 -5.68 8.70
N THR A 378 -12.73 -4.98 8.11
CA THR A 378 -14.17 -5.32 8.21
C THR A 378 -14.65 -6.17 7.04
N ARG A 379 -13.87 -6.19 5.95
CA ARG A 379 -14.18 -6.92 4.72
C ARG A 379 -12.98 -7.76 4.29
N SER A 380 -13.26 -8.79 3.50
CA SER A 380 -12.26 -9.72 2.97
C SER A 380 -12.21 -9.60 1.45
N GLU A 381 -11.68 -8.49 0.96
CA GLU A 381 -11.64 -8.15 -0.47
C GLU A 381 -10.33 -8.60 -1.14
N GLY A 382 -9.31 -8.95 -0.34
CA GLY A 382 -8.01 -9.35 -0.87
C GLY A 382 -7.12 -8.18 -1.27
N TYR A 383 -7.45 -6.96 -0.84
CA TYR A 383 -6.59 -5.80 -1.03
C TYR A 383 -5.32 -5.99 -0.23
N TYR A 384 -4.16 -5.93 -0.89
CA TYR A 384 -2.86 -6.19 -0.30
C TYR A 384 -1.94 -4.97 -0.43
N GLU A 385 -1.41 -4.52 0.69
CA GLU A 385 -0.45 -3.44 0.81
C GLU A 385 0.93 -4.04 1.06
N SER A 386 1.87 -3.85 0.12
CA SER A 386 3.16 -4.53 0.22
C SER A 386 4.06 -3.95 1.32
N GLY A 387 4.72 -4.82 2.09
CA GLY A 387 5.69 -4.46 3.11
C GLY A 387 7.14 -4.48 2.61
N ALA A 388 8.08 -4.73 3.54
CA ALA A 388 9.49 -4.98 3.22
C ALA A 388 9.69 -6.18 2.29
N PHE A 389 8.77 -7.14 2.36
CA PHE A 389 8.65 -8.27 1.45
C PHE A 389 7.25 -8.31 0.83
N ASP A 390 7.20 -8.54 -0.47
CA ASP A 390 5.96 -8.78 -1.23
C ASP A 390 5.62 -10.28 -1.18
N VAL A 391 4.49 -10.63 -0.56
CA VAL A 391 4.08 -12.03 -0.34
C VAL A 391 3.21 -12.61 -1.47
N ARG A 392 2.96 -11.87 -2.55
CA ARG A 392 2.19 -12.37 -3.71
C ARG A 392 2.93 -13.43 -4.55
N PHE A 393 4.18 -13.71 -4.20
CA PHE A 393 5.05 -14.68 -4.84
C PHE A 393 5.09 -15.97 -4.02
N ALA A 394 5.41 -17.10 -4.66
CA ALA A 394 5.64 -18.37 -3.97
C ALA A 394 6.70 -18.24 -2.86
N VAL A 395 7.70 -17.36 -3.07
CA VAL A 395 8.70 -16.98 -2.08
C VAL A 395 8.67 -15.45 -1.92
N PRO A 396 8.53 -14.91 -0.69
CA PRO A 396 8.47 -13.47 -0.46
C PRO A 396 9.65 -12.75 -1.08
N ARG A 397 9.31 -11.77 -1.92
CA ARG A 397 10.27 -11.01 -2.70
C ARG A 397 10.63 -9.73 -1.96
N PRO A 398 11.91 -9.42 -1.72
CA PRO A 398 12.27 -8.15 -1.10
C PRO A 398 11.84 -6.99 -1.99
N THR A 399 11.29 -5.96 -1.38
CA THR A 399 10.96 -4.70 -2.05
C THR A 399 12.08 -3.68 -1.85
N ALA A 400 11.98 -2.49 -2.43
CA ALA A 400 12.96 -1.41 -2.19
C ALA A 400 13.03 -0.97 -0.72
N LEU A 401 12.03 -1.29 0.11
CA LEU A 401 12.11 -1.09 1.56
C LEU A 401 13.22 -1.93 2.20
N ALA A 402 13.45 -3.16 1.74
CA ALA A 402 14.47 -4.03 2.31
C ALA A 402 15.90 -3.44 2.27
N PRO A 403 16.42 -2.94 1.12
CA PRO A 403 17.71 -2.24 1.11
C PRO A 403 17.70 -0.93 1.88
N LEU A 404 16.60 -0.15 1.88
CA LEU A 404 16.47 1.06 2.71
C LEU A 404 16.63 0.73 4.19
N LEU A 405 15.93 -0.30 4.67
CA LEU A 405 16.02 -0.80 6.05
C LEU A 405 17.45 -1.19 6.42
N ARG A 406 18.14 -1.93 5.55
CA ARG A 406 19.56 -2.28 5.76
C ARG A 406 20.46 -1.04 5.82
N GLN A 407 20.21 -0.02 5.00
CA GLN A 407 20.96 1.24 5.03
C GLN A 407 20.74 1.95 6.37
N LEU A 408 19.49 2.18 6.76
CA LEU A 408 19.13 2.83 8.03
C LEU A 408 19.68 2.06 9.25
N GLY A 409 19.43 0.76 9.33
CA GLY A 409 19.88 -0.09 10.45
C GLY A 409 21.40 -0.23 10.56
N SER A 410 22.15 0.01 9.48
CA SER A 410 23.63 0.07 9.50
C SER A 410 24.20 1.48 9.69
N GLY A 411 23.34 2.51 9.73
CA GLY A 411 23.74 3.91 9.79
C GLY A 411 24.35 4.44 8.48
N ARG A 412 24.06 3.79 7.34
CA ARG A 412 24.40 4.29 6.01
C ARG A 412 23.31 5.24 5.52
N THR A 413 23.71 6.32 4.86
CA THR A 413 22.79 7.27 4.25
C THR A 413 22.04 6.60 3.10
N PRO A 414 20.69 6.63 3.08
CA PRO A 414 19.92 6.16 1.94
C PRO A 414 20.16 7.00 0.68
N ASP A 415 20.29 6.34 -0.46
CA ASP A 415 20.75 6.93 -1.72
C ASP A 415 19.83 6.68 -2.93
N HIS A 416 18.67 6.03 -2.72
CA HIS A 416 17.75 5.73 -3.81
C HIS A 416 17.21 7.04 -4.46
N PRO A 417 17.28 7.21 -5.80
CA PRO A 417 16.94 8.48 -6.47
C PRO A 417 15.54 9.02 -6.18
N VAL A 418 14.57 8.14 -5.91
CA VAL A 418 13.18 8.55 -5.63
C VAL A 418 12.99 9.27 -4.30
N LEU A 419 13.97 9.17 -3.38
CA LEU A 419 13.93 9.82 -2.06
C LEU A 419 14.04 11.35 -2.14
N ALA A 420 14.44 11.90 -3.29
CA ALA A 420 14.63 13.33 -3.47
C ALA A 420 13.34 14.10 -3.83
N GLY A 421 12.21 13.40 -3.99
CA GLY A 421 10.89 14.01 -4.18
C GLY A 421 10.05 14.00 -2.91
N ASP A 422 9.03 14.86 -2.88
CA ASP A 422 8.05 14.93 -1.79
C ASP A 422 7.02 13.79 -1.86
N GLY A 423 6.76 13.19 -0.69
CA GLY A 423 5.66 12.24 -0.49
C GLY A 423 4.29 12.88 -0.70
N TRP A 424 3.28 12.10 -1.06
CA TRP A 424 1.96 12.66 -1.42
C TRP A 424 1.35 13.55 -0.34
N TRP A 425 1.63 13.27 0.94
CA TRP A 425 1.16 14.04 2.09
C TRP A 425 1.75 15.45 2.19
N ARG A 426 2.79 15.76 1.41
CA ARG A 426 3.36 17.11 1.31
C ARG A 426 2.95 17.84 0.03
N ARG A 427 2.34 17.15 -0.93
CA ARG A 427 1.93 17.70 -2.25
C ARG A 427 0.55 18.35 -2.21
N GLY A 428 0.31 19.39 -3.01
CA GLY A 428 -0.99 20.06 -3.08
C GLY A 428 -2.15 19.15 -3.53
N SER A 429 -1.84 18.08 -4.28
CA SER A 429 -2.81 17.07 -4.74
C SER A 429 -3.47 16.27 -3.61
N ARG A 430 -2.97 16.37 -2.37
CA ARG A 430 -3.55 15.68 -1.22
C ARG A 430 -4.89 16.24 -0.78
N LEU A 431 -5.15 17.52 -1.07
CA LEU A 431 -6.29 18.27 -0.56
C LEU A 431 -7.60 17.78 -1.17
N LEU A 432 -8.67 17.73 -0.37
CA LEU A 432 -10.01 17.43 -0.89
C LEU A 432 -10.48 18.52 -1.87
N ALA A 433 -11.24 18.11 -2.88
CA ALA A 433 -11.87 19.01 -3.84
C ALA A 433 -12.77 20.02 -3.10
N GLY A 434 -12.66 21.31 -3.45
CA GLY A 434 -13.31 22.43 -2.72
C GLY A 434 -12.42 23.15 -1.71
N LEU A 435 -11.41 22.46 -1.16
CA LEU A 435 -10.36 23.06 -0.30
C LEU A 435 -9.08 23.38 -1.07
N ALA A 436 -8.97 22.85 -2.29
CA ALA A 436 -7.99 23.26 -3.27
C ALA A 436 -8.37 24.65 -3.81
N GLY A 437 -7.85 25.72 -3.22
CA GLY A 437 -7.94 27.07 -3.79
C GLY A 437 -7.24 27.17 -5.17
N ALA A 438 -7.50 28.27 -5.90
CA ALA A 438 -6.94 28.55 -7.23
C ALA A 438 -5.39 28.60 -7.30
N GLU A 439 -4.72 28.70 -6.15
CA GLU A 439 -3.27 28.53 -6.05
C GLU A 439 -2.93 27.06 -5.77
N ILE A 440 -2.81 26.26 -6.83
CA ILE A 440 -1.85 25.18 -6.87
C ILE A 440 -0.56 25.81 -7.39
N ALA A 441 0.11 26.58 -6.52
CA ALA A 441 1.40 27.17 -6.82
C ALA A 441 2.40 26.06 -7.16
N GLY A 442 2.97 26.15 -8.37
CA GLY A 442 4.11 25.41 -8.91
C GLY A 442 4.40 24.03 -8.32
N HIS A 443 4.12 22.97 -9.08
CA HIS A 443 4.75 21.68 -8.84
C HIS A 443 6.28 21.87 -8.81
N ILE A 444 6.89 21.83 -7.62
CA ILE A 444 8.32 21.60 -7.52
C ILE A 444 8.50 20.14 -7.92
N HIS A 445 8.80 19.92 -9.20
CA HIS A 445 9.15 18.60 -9.70
C HIS A 445 10.29 18.04 -8.86
N ALA A 446 10.18 16.77 -8.46
CA ALA A 446 11.24 16.07 -7.75
C ALA A 446 12.62 16.41 -8.33
N ALA A 447 13.48 17.01 -7.51
CA ALA A 447 14.86 17.28 -7.87
C ALA A 447 15.62 15.95 -7.83
N GLY A 448 16.24 15.52 -8.91
CA GLY A 448 16.97 14.26 -8.92
C GLY A 448 17.18 13.69 -10.31
N ALA A 449 18.00 12.64 -10.39
CA ALA A 449 18.22 11.90 -11.63
C ALA A 449 16.85 11.44 -12.21
N PRO A 450 16.58 11.64 -13.50
CA PRO A 450 15.30 11.33 -14.09
C PRO A 450 15.19 9.88 -14.56
N ILE A 451 13.96 9.42 -14.78
CA ILE A 451 13.64 8.31 -15.70
C ILE A 451 13.56 8.88 -17.12
N LEU A 452 14.31 8.33 -18.08
CA LEU A 452 14.07 8.63 -19.50
C LEU A 452 12.98 7.71 -20.04
N ILE A 453 11.97 8.27 -20.70
CA ILE A 453 10.86 7.53 -21.28
C ILE A 453 10.89 7.77 -22.79
N SER A 454 11.16 6.74 -23.59
CA SER A 454 11.04 6.84 -25.05
C SER A 454 9.58 6.67 -25.50
N GLY A 455 9.25 7.14 -26.71
CA GLY A 455 7.91 6.96 -27.27
C GLY A 455 6.93 8.08 -26.90
N ALA A 456 7.38 9.33 -26.92
CA ALA A 456 6.59 10.53 -26.59
C ALA A 456 5.21 10.62 -27.29
N SER A 457 5.09 10.10 -28.51
CA SER A 457 3.84 10.10 -29.28
C SER A 457 2.97 8.84 -29.06
N GLY A 458 3.41 7.87 -28.27
CA GLY A 458 2.69 6.62 -28.00
C GLY A 458 1.85 6.68 -26.72
N THR A 459 0.82 5.82 -26.66
CA THR A 459 -0.09 5.69 -25.51
C THR A 459 0.68 5.36 -24.23
N LEU A 460 1.60 4.39 -24.30
CA LEU A 460 2.35 3.95 -23.12
C LEU A 460 3.37 5.00 -22.65
N GLY A 461 4.10 5.66 -23.56
CA GLY A 461 5.06 6.72 -23.20
C GLY A 461 4.38 7.90 -22.51
N ARG A 462 3.22 8.36 -23.02
CA ARG A 462 2.41 9.40 -22.36
C ARG A 462 1.86 8.95 -21.01
N ALA A 463 1.42 7.69 -20.90
CA ALA A 463 0.93 7.13 -19.65
C ALA A 463 2.02 7.10 -18.56
N PHE A 464 3.24 6.67 -18.91
CA PHE A 464 4.40 6.75 -18.00
C PHE A 464 4.69 8.18 -17.56
N ALA A 465 4.74 9.14 -18.49
CA ALA A 465 5.00 10.54 -18.13
C ALA A 465 3.91 11.10 -17.19
N ARG A 466 2.63 10.81 -17.48
CA ARG A 466 1.49 11.21 -16.65
C ARG A 466 1.59 10.64 -15.24
N ILE A 467 1.82 9.34 -15.11
CA ILE A 467 1.89 8.67 -13.80
C ILE A 467 3.16 9.08 -13.04
N CYS A 468 4.30 9.23 -13.72
CA CYS A 468 5.51 9.79 -13.08
C CYS A 468 5.24 11.19 -12.52
N ALA A 469 4.50 12.04 -13.22
CA ALA A 469 4.10 13.35 -12.69
C ALA A 469 3.19 13.22 -11.45
N GLN A 470 2.19 12.33 -11.49
CA GLN A 470 1.28 12.07 -10.37
C GLN A 470 2.01 11.53 -9.12
N ARG A 471 3.01 10.68 -9.32
CA ARG A 471 3.87 10.05 -8.30
C ARG A 471 5.06 10.91 -7.85
N ASN A 472 5.19 12.11 -8.43
CA ASN A 472 6.32 13.01 -8.22
C ASN A 472 7.67 12.29 -8.44
N LEU A 473 7.81 11.63 -9.58
CA LEU A 473 9.04 11.02 -10.07
C LEU A 473 9.65 11.91 -11.15
N SER A 474 10.93 12.27 -10.96
CA SER A 474 11.70 13.01 -11.97
C SER A 474 11.74 12.20 -13.26
N HIS A 475 11.33 12.79 -14.37
CA HIS A 475 11.25 12.09 -15.65
C HIS A 475 11.45 13.02 -16.85
N ARG A 476 11.83 12.43 -18.00
CA ARG A 476 11.90 13.09 -19.30
C ARG A 476 11.24 12.21 -20.34
N LEU A 477 10.17 12.71 -20.95
CA LEU A 477 9.53 12.08 -22.10
C LEU A 477 10.25 12.51 -23.38
N LEU A 478 10.82 11.54 -24.10
CA LEU A 478 11.69 11.78 -25.24
C LEU A 478 11.02 11.33 -26.54
N SER A 479 11.06 12.22 -27.53
CA SER A 479 10.72 11.89 -28.91
C SER A 479 11.90 11.19 -29.59
N ARG A 480 11.66 10.66 -30.79
CA ARG A 480 12.74 10.10 -31.62
C ARG A 480 13.83 11.11 -31.96
N ARG A 481 13.52 12.41 -32.00
CA ARG A 481 14.50 13.48 -32.25
C ARG A 481 15.42 13.69 -31.04
N ASP A 482 14.90 13.47 -29.84
CA ASP A 482 15.67 13.65 -28.60
C ASP A 482 16.55 12.42 -28.30
N MET A 483 16.04 11.22 -28.59
CA MET A 483 16.76 9.95 -28.46
C MET A 483 16.21 8.94 -29.47
N ASP A 484 16.92 8.71 -30.58
CA ASP A 484 16.61 7.60 -31.48
C ASP A 484 17.18 6.31 -30.90
N ILE A 485 16.30 5.44 -30.43
CA ILE A 485 16.69 4.21 -29.70
C ILE A 485 17.55 3.25 -30.52
N ALA A 486 17.56 3.38 -31.85
CA ALA A 486 18.37 2.55 -32.75
C ALA A 486 19.64 3.24 -33.25
N ASP A 487 19.97 4.43 -32.73
CA ASP A 487 21.24 5.12 -32.98
C ASP A 487 22.08 5.15 -31.68
N PRO A 488 23.22 4.43 -31.63
CA PRO A 488 24.03 4.36 -30.42
C PRO A 488 24.63 5.72 -30.00
N VAL A 489 24.89 6.64 -30.95
CA VAL A 489 25.42 7.97 -30.65
C VAL A 489 24.33 8.82 -30.00
N SER A 490 23.10 8.77 -30.53
CA SER A 490 21.94 9.45 -29.96
C SER A 490 21.63 8.97 -28.54
N VAL A 491 21.65 7.65 -28.31
CA VAL A 491 21.43 7.06 -26.97
C VAL A 491 22.52 7.50 -25.98
N ALA A 492 23.80 7.42 -26.36
CA ALA A 492 24.90 7.84 -25.50
C ALA A 492 24.82 9.33 -25.14
N ALA A 493 24.47 10.19 -26.10
CA ALA A 493 24.29 11.62 -25.87
C ALA A 493 23.14 11.90 -24.89
N ALA A 494 22.01 11.19 -25.00
CA ALA A 494 20.89 11.34 -24.08
C ALA A 494 21.25 10.92 -22.65
N ILE A 495 21.94 9.77 -22.47
CA ILE A 495 22.39 9.31 -21.15
C ILE A 495 23.37 10.31 -20.52
N ALA A 496 24.36 10.77 -21.28
CA ALA A 496 25.34 11.75 -20.80
C ALA A 496 24.69 13.08 -20.40
N ARG A 497 23.73 13.56 -21.20
CA ARG A 497 23.02 14.82 -20.96
C ARG A 497 22.14 14.77 -19.71
N TYR A 498 21.35 13.72 -19.55
CA TYR A 498 20.30 13.67 -18.53
C TYR A 498 20.69 12.91 -17.27
N ARG A 499 21.75 12.08 -17.32
CA ARG A 499 22.24 11.24 -16.21
C ARG A 499 21.10 10.46 -15.52
N PRO A 500 20.33 9.66 -16.27
CA PRO A 500 19.18 8.97 -15.71
C PRO A 500 19.60 7.81 -14.81
N TRP A 501 18.70 7.42 -13.90
CA TRP A 501 18.85 6.17 -13.14
C TRP A 501 18.07 5.01 -13.79
N ALA A 502 17.10 5.31 -14.66
CA ALA A 502 16.36 4.32 -15.44
C ALA A 502 15.98 4.83 -16.82
N ILE A 503 15.84 3.90 -17.78
CA ILE A 503 15.25 4.11 -19.10
C ILE A 503 14.05 3.17 -19.25
N VAL A 504 12.90 3.74 -19.59
CA VAL A 504 11.69 3.02 -19.99
C VAL A 504 11.55 3.14 -21.51
N ASN A 505 11.75 2.02 -22.20
CA ASN A 505 11.56 1.94 -23.64
C ASN A 505 10.09 1.64 -23.98
N ALA A 506 9.25 2.68 -24.03
CA ALA A 506 7.86 2.61 -24.47
C ALA A 506 7.69 2.91 -25.98
N SER A 507 8.79 2.92 -26.75
CA SER A 507 8.77 3.04 -28.20
C SER A 507 8.77 1.67 -28.90
N GLY A 508 8.27 1.62 -30.12
CA GLY A 508 8.23 0.40 -30.93
C GLY A 508 7.23 0.50 -32.07
N TYR A 509 7.33 -0.44 -33.00
CA TYR A 509 6.41 -0.56 -34.13
C TYR A 509 5.17 -1.34 -33.66
N VAL A 510 3.97 -0.74 -33.69
CA VAL A 510 2.75 -1.34 -33.08
C VAL A 510 1.68 -1.80 -34.07
N ARG A 511 1.81 -1.45 -35.36
CA ARG A 511 0.81 -1.77 -36.38
C ARG A 511 1.02 -3.18 -36.92
N ILE A 512 0.34 -4.17 -36.33
CA ILE A 512 0.60 -5.59 -36.56
C ILE A 512 0.50 -5.97 -38.05
N ASP A 513 -0.56 -5.52 -38.73
CA ASP A 513 -0.76 -5.82 -40.16
C ASP A 513 0.28 -5.14 -41.05
N ASP A 514 0.57 -3.86 -40.80
CA ASP A 514 1.59 -3.13 -41.57
C ASP A 514 3.00 -3.71 -41.42
N ALA A 515 3.27 -4.50 -40.37
CA ALA A 515 4.57 -5.11 -40.12
C ALA A 515 4.94 -6.15 -41.18
N GLU A 516 3.96 -6.81 -41.80
CA GLU A 516 4.18 -7.77 -42.89
C GLU A 516 4.79 -7.08 -44.13
N HIS A 517 4.44 -5.82 -44.35
CA HIS A 517 4.98 -5.03 -45.47
C HIS A 517 6.20 -4.18 -45.08
N ASN A 518 6.33 -3.80 -43.80
CA ASN A 518 7.38 -2.92 -43.29
C ASN A 518 8.39 -3.63 -42.38
N VAL A 519 8.81 -4.84 -42.76
CA VAL A 519 9.64 -5.73 -41.95
C VAL A 519 10.89 -5.03 -41.40
N GLN A 520 11.66 -4.34 -42.24
CA GLN A 520 12.91 -3.70 -41.83
C GLN A 520 12.69 -2.64 -40.74
N ARG A 521 11.65 -1.81 -40.90
CA ARG A 521 11.29 -0.81 -39.90
C ARG A 521 10.79 -1.46 -38.61
N CYS A 522 9.99 -2.52 -38.72
CA CYS A 522 9.50 -3.28 -37.59
C CYS A 522 10.66 -3.84 -36.75
N PHE A 523 11.64 -4.50 -37.38
CA PHE A 523 12.82 -5.05 -36.70
C PHE A 523 13.75 -3.96 -36.14
N ARG A 524 13.92 -2.85 -36.86
CA ARG A 524 14.68 -1.70 -36.35
C ARG A 524 14.12 -1.20 -35.02
N GLU A 525 12.80 -1.01 -34.95
CA GLU A 525 12.13 -0.42 -33.78
C GLU A 525 11.89 -1.44 -32.65
N ASN A 526 11.58 -2.70 -32.96
CA ASN A 526 11.21 -3.71 -31.96
C ASN A 526 12.36 -4.64 -31.55
N ALA A 527 13.45 -4.72 -32.31
CA ALA A 527 14.59 -5.60 -32.00
C ALA A 527 15.92 -4.83 -31.87
N HIS A 528 16.35 -4.11 -32.91
CA HIS A 528 17.66 -3.45 -32.90
C HIS A 528 17.71 -2.30 -31.89
N GLY A 529 16.70 -1.42 -31.86
CA GLY A 529 16.66 -0.31 -30.92
C GLY A 529 16.67 -0.74 -29.44
N PRO A 530 15.79 -1.68 -29.01
CA PRO A 530 15.85 -2.22 -27.66
C PRO A 530 17.21 -2.84 -27.30
N ALA A 531 17.85 -3.56 -28.22
CA ALA A 531 19.18 -4.13 -28.00
C ALA A 531 20.26 -3.05 -27.81
N MET A 532 20.21 -1.96 -28.57
CA MET A 532 21.13 -0.83 -28.40
C MET A 532 20.97 -0.15 -27.04
N LEU A 533 19.71 0.05 -26.60
CA LEU A 533 19.43 0.53 -25.25
C LEU A 533 19.97 -0.41 -24.18
N ALA A 534 19.82 -1.73 -24.36
CA ALA A 534 20.32 -2.73 -23.43
C ALA A 534 21.84 -2.67 -23.29
N CYS A 535 22.58 -2.61 -24.40
CA CYS A 535 24.04 -2.44 -24.37
C CYS A 535 24.47 -1.16 -23.65
N ALA A 536 23.81 -0.03 -23.92
CA ALA A 536 24.12 1.24 -23.26
C ALA A 536 23.80 1.20 -21.76
N CYS A 537 22.62 0.71 -21.37
CA CYS A 537 22.22 0.58 -19.98
C CYS A 537 23.14 -0.35 -19.18
N ALA A 538 23.55 -1.49 -19.76
CA ALA A 538 24.48 -2.42 -19.12
C ALA A 538 25.84 -1.78 -18.85
N ARG A 539 26.35 -0.98 -19.80
CA ARG A 539 27.64 -0.27 -19.67
C ARG A 539 27.59 0.83 -18.60
N GLU A 540 26.51 1.59 -18.56
CA GLU A 540 26.39 2.78 -17.69
C GLU A 540 25.75 2.46 -16.31
N GLY A 541 25.34 1.21 -16.08
CA GLY A 541 24.66 0.80 -14.84
C GLY A 541 23.25 1.38 -14.68
N VAL A 542 22.59 1.73 -15.78
CA VAL A 542 21.24 2.32 -15.80
C VAL A 542 20.20 1.19 -15.90
N HIS A 543 19.12 1.27 -15.11
CA HIS A 543 18.04 0.29 -15.21
C HIS A 543 17.32 0.39 -16.56
N LEU A 544 17.01 -0.72 -17.21
CA LEU A 544 16.25 -0.74 -18.46
C LEU A 544 14.95 -1.51 -18.30
N THR A 545 13.83 -0.88 -18.67
CA THR A 545 12.54 -1.55 -18.85
C THR A 545 12.12 -1.48 -20.31
N THR A 546 11.72 -2.59 -20.91
CA THR A 546 11.19 -2.64 -22.28
C THR A 546 9.96 -3.54 -22.38
N PHE A 547 9.18 -3.35 -23.44
CA PHE A 547 7.88 -3.99 -23.62
C PHE A 547 7.87 -4.94 -24.81
N SER A 548 7.37 -6.13 -24.54
CA SER A 548 7.03 -7.14 -25.52
C SER A 548 5.52 -7.37 -25.58
N SER A 549 5.10 -8.43 -26.25
CA SER A 549 3.70 -8.71 -26.58
C SER A 549 3.40 -10.19 -26.41
N ASP A 550 2.15 -10.49 -26.12
CA ASP A 550 1.54 -11.80 -26.26
C ASP A 550 1.69 -12.45 -27.64
N LEU A 551 1.90 -11.66 -28.70
CA LEU A 551 2.13 -12.15 -30.07
C LEU A 551 3.51 -12.80 -30.29
N VAL A 552 4.32 -12.94 -29.24
CA VAL A 552 5.51 -13.83 -29.26
C VAL A 552 5.14 -15.32 -29.23
N PHE A 553 3.87 -15.64 -29.00
CA PHE A 553 3.35 -17.02 -28.95
C PHE A 553 2.51 -17.37 -30.20
N ASP A 554 2.43 -18.67 -30.52
CA ASP A 554 1.69 -19.19 -31.68
C ASP A 554 0.19 -19.40 -31.43
N GLY A 555 -0.19 -19.48 -30.15
CA GLY A 555 -1.54 -19.73 -29.67
C GLY A 555 -2.04 -21.17 -29.74
N ARG A 556 -1.12 -22.15 -29.75
CA ARG A 556 -1.49 -23.59 -29.80
C ARG A 556 -1.67 -24.26 -28.44
N ARG A 557 -1.21 -23.64 -27.35
CA ARG A 557 -1.19 -24.25 -25.99
C ARG A 557 -2.58 -24.55 -25.41
N GLY A 558 -3.63 -23.85 -25.83
CA GLY A 558 -5.00 -24.02 -25.31
C GLY A 558 -5.20 -23.57 -23.86
N ALA A 559 -4.19 -22.95 -23.24
CA ALA A 559 -4.20 -22.39 -21.88
C ALA A 559 -3.32 -21.12 -21.85
N PRO A 560 -3.49 -20.22 -20.86
CA PRO A 560 -2.70 -18.99 -20.77
C PRO A 560 -1.19 -19.26 -20.71
N TYR A 561 -0.42 -18.50 -21.49
CA TYR A 561 1.04 -18.56 -21.52
C TYR A 561 1.66 -17.99 -20.26
N VAL A 562 2.71 -18.64 -19.76
CA VAL A 562 3.55 -18.22 -18.64
C VAL A 562 4.92 -17.78 -19.14
N GLU A 563 5.69 -17.08 -18.31
CA GLU A 563 6.97 -16.48 -18.68
C GLU A 563 7.98 -17.48 -19.25
N THR A 564 7.93 -18.73 -18.77
CA THR A 564 8.83 -19.83 -19.15
C THR A 564 8.46 -20.55 -20.44
N ASP A 565 7.30 -20.25 -21.05
CA ASP A 565 6.93 -20.88 -22.32
C ASP A 565 7.83 -20.41 -23.45
N ALA A 566 8.11 -21.32 -24.39
CA ALA A 566 8.91 -21.02 -25.57
C ALA A 566 8.18 -20.04 -26.50
N MET A 567 8.89 -19.00 -26.96
CA MET A 567 8.37 -18.08 -27.98
C MET A 567 8.33 -18.78 -29.34
N ALA A 568 7.20 -18.68 -30.02
CA ALA A 568 6.97 -19.24 -31.36
C ALA A 568 6.09 -18.29 -32.21
N PRO A 569 6.51 -17.06 -32.48
CA PRO A 569 5.66 -16.06 -33.14
C PRO A 569 5.31 -16.45 -34.59
N ILE A 570 4.04 -16.24 -34.97
CA ILE A 570 3.52 -16.61 -36.30
C ILE A 570 3.46 -15.46 -37.30
N ASN A 571 3.66 -14.21 -36.86
CA ASN A 571 3.67 -13.01 -37.72
C ASN A 571 4.95 -12.19 -37.54
N MET A 572 5.21 -11.24 -38.44
CA MET A 572 6.46 -10.46 -38.46
C MET A 572 6.60 -9.53 -37.25
N TYR A 573 5.50 -8.96 -36.76
CA TYR A 573 5.49 -8.18 -35.53
C TYR A 573 5.95 -9.01 -34.32
N GLY A 574 5.36 -10.19 -34.13
CA GLY A 574 5.71 -11.12 -33.05
C GLY A 574 7.17 -11.58 -33.14
N ARG A 575 7.65 -11.90 -34.35
CA ARG A 575 9.06 -12.26 -34.61
C ARG A 575 10.01 -11.13 -34.21
N SER A 576 9.66 -9.88 -34.52
CA SER A 576 10.47 -8.71 -34.13
C SER A 576 10.54 -8.55 -32.61
N LYS A 577 9.43 -8.73 -31.90
CA LYS A 577 9.37 -8.65 -30.43
C LYS A 577 10.16 -9.77 -29.77
N ALA A 578 9.99 -11.03 -30.21
CA ALA A 578 10.73 -12.17 -29.68
C ALA A 578 12.25 -12.03 -29.87
N ARG A 579 12.69 -11.52 -31.02
CA ARG A 579 14.11 -11.20 -31.26
C ARG A 579 14.60 -10.08 -30.35
N GLY A 580 13.78 -9.06 -30.13
CA GLY A 580 14.06 -7.96 -29.19
C GLY A 580 14.22 -8.44 -27.75
N GLU A 581 13.32 -9.29 -27.26
CA GLU A 581 13.43 -9.88 -25.91
C GLU A 581 14.76 -10.59 -25.72
N SER A 582 15.11 -11.46 -26.67
CA SER A 582 16.33 -12.27 -26.61
C SER A 582 17.58 -11.37 -26.61
N ALA A 583 17.64 -10.39 -27.52
CA ALA A 583 18.78 -9.49 -27.63
C ALA A 583 18.94 -8.56 -26.42
N VAL A 584 17.83 -8.09 -25.83
CA VAL A 584 17.86 -7.26 -24.62
C VAL A 584 18.40 -8.04 -23.43
N LEU A 585 17.90 -9.27 -23.20
CA LEU A 585 18.31 -10.08 -22.05
C LEU A 585 19.75 -10.61 -22.19
N GLU A 586 20.21 -10.85 -23.42
CA GLU A 586 21.61 -11.19 -23.71
C GLU A 586 22.54 -10.01 -23.40
N ALA A 587 22.20 -8.80 -23.86
CA ALA A 587 23.02 -7.61 -23.66
C ALA A 587 22.94 -7.02 -22.24
N CYS A 588 21.78 -7.10 -21.58
CA CYS A 588 21.54 -6.59 -20.24
C CYS A 588 20.68 -7.57 -19.42
N PRO A 589 21.30 -8.56 -18.75
CA PRO A 589 20.57 -9.53 -17.92
C PRO A 589 19.79 -8.93 -16.74
N LYS A 590 20.07 -7.67 -16.38
CA LYS A 590 19.36 -6.91 -15.35
C LYS A 590 18.16 -6.13 -15.88
N ALA A 591 17.88 -6.17 -17.18
CA ALA A 591 16.73 -5.48 -17.75
C ALA A 591 15.41 -6.13 -17.33
N LEU A 592 14.37 -5.32 -17.22
CA LEU A 592 12.98 -5.72 -17.05
C LEU A 592 12.30 -5.80 -18.42
N VAL A 593 11.82 -6.98 -18.81
CA VAL A 593 11.08 -7.19 -20.06
C VAL A 593 9.63 -7.50 -19.71
N VAL A 594 8.71 -6.60 -20.04
CA VAL A 594 7.29 -6.76 -19.73
C VAL A 594 6.55 -7.25 -20.96
N ARG A 595 6.08 -8.50 -20.92
CA ARG A 595 5.06 -9.00 -21.87
C ARG A 595 3.69 -8.59 -21.35
N THR A 596 2.93 -7.99 -22.24
CA THR A 596 1.59 -7.50 -21.98
C THR A 596 0.73 -7.77 -23.21
N SER A 597 -0.57 -7.59 -23.07
CA SER A 597 -1.55 -7.85 -24.11
C SER A 597 -2.51 -6.66 -24.23
N ALA A 598 -3.46 -6.76 -25.17
CA ALA A 598 -4.59 -5.86 -25.46
C ALA A 598 -4.78 -4.71 -24.45
N PHE A 599 -4.13 -3.57 -24.72
CA PHE A 599 -4.23 -2.39 -23.89
C PHE A 599 -5.66 -1.85 -23.87
N PHE A 600 -6.07 -1.32 -22.72
CA PHE A 600 -7.19 -0.38 -22.59
C PHE A 600 -6.92 0.67 -21.52
N GLY A 601 -7.56 1.82 -21.63
CA GLY A 601 -7.36 2.91 -20.68
C GLY A 601 -8.09 4.18 -21.10
N PRO A 602 -8.26 5.15 -20.19
CA PRO A 602 -9.08 6.33 -20.43
C PRO A 602 -8.35 7.43 -21.22
N TRP A 603 -7.05 7.28 -21.48
CA TRP A 603 -6.20 8.33 -22.07
C TRP A 603 -5.92 8.15 -23.57
N ASP A 604 -6.58 7.19 -24.21
CA ASP A 604 -6.43 6.91 -25.65
C ASP A 604 -7.79 6.62 -26.30
N GLN A 605 -8.29 7.59 -27.08
CA GLN A 605 -9.58 7.53 -27.74
C GLN A 605 -9.64 6.48 -28.86
N HIS A 606 -8.49 6.00 -29.34
CA HIS A 606 -8.42 4.98 -30.38
C HIS A 606 -8.46 3.55 -29.81
N ASN A 607 -8.55 3.42 -28.48
CA ASN A 607 -8.56 2.15 -27.81
C ASN A 607 -9.82 1.30 -28.13
N PHE A 608 -9.66 -0.03 -28.18
CA PHE A 608 -10.75 -0.97 -28.48
C PHE A 608 -11.97 -0.79 -27.58
N VAL A 609 -11.78 -0.71 -26.26
CA VAL A 609 -12.90 -0.60 -25.30
C VAL A 609 -13.63 0.73 -25.46
N VAL A 610 -12.89 1.83 -25.65
CA VAL A 610 -13.47 3.16 -25.92
C VAL A 610 -14.30 3.14 -27.19
N ARG A 611 -13.77 2.56 -28.27
CA ARG A 611 -14.47 2.45 -29.56
C ARG A 611 -15.70 1.54 -29.48
N ALA A 612 -15.62 0.42 -28.76
CA ALA A 612 -16.74 -0.50 -28.58
C ALA A 612 -17.90 0.20 -27.87
N LEU A 613 -17.64 0.79 -26.71
CA LEU A 613 -18.67 1.50 -25.93
C LEU A 613 -19.24 2.68 -26.71
N GLY A 614 -18.41 3.56 -27.28
CA GLY A 614 -18.89 4.71 -28.05
C GLY A 614 -19.65 4.34 -29.33
N THR A 615 -19.41 3.16 -29.91
CA THR A 615 -20.19 2.67 -31.06
C THR A 615 -21.54 2.13 -30.63
N LEU A 616 -21.57 1.33 -29.55
CA LEU A 616 -22.79 0.74 -29.00
C LEU A 616 -23.73 1.80 -28.39
N GLU A 617 -23.18 2.77 -27.65
CA GLU A 617 -23.94 3.92 -27.13
C GLU A 617 -24.58 4.76 -28.24
N ALA A 618 -23.93 4.84 -29.40
CA ALA A 618 -24.48 5.49 -30.59
C ALA A 618 -25.50 4.60 -31.34
N GLY A 619 -25.88 3.43 -30.82
CA GLY A 619 -26.81 2.50 -31.45
C GLY A 619 -26.31 1.89 -32.76
N ARG A 620 -24.99 1.88 -33.01
CA ARG A 620 -24.39 1.35 -34.24
C ARG A 620 -23.87 -0.09 -34.01
N PRO A 621 -23.86 -0.94 -35.05
CA PRO A 621 -23.29 -2.28 -34.94
C PRO A 621 -21.78 -2.20 -34.70
N PHE A 622 -21.28 -2.99 -33.74
CA PHE A 622 -19.86 -3.14 -33.46
C PHE A 622 -19.45 -4.59 -33.69
N TYR A 623 -18.45 -4.79 -34.57
CA TYR A 623 -17.96 -6.12 -34.93
C TYR A 623 -16.67 -6.43 -34.17
N ALA A 624 -16.59 -7.61 -33.55
CA ALA A 624 -15.41 -8.04 -32.81
C ALA A 624 -15.16 -9.54 -32.95
N ALA A 625 -13.88 -9.93 -32.97
CA ALA A 625 -13.49 -11.32 -33.08
C ALA A 625 -13.94 -12.14 -31.86
N ASP A 626 -14.56 -13.30 -32.11
CA ASP A 626 -15.06 -14.21 -31.07
C ASP A 626 -14.22 -15.49 -30.90
N ASP A 627 -13.20 -15.67 -31.75
CA ASP A 627 -12.30 -16.83 -31.78
C ASP A 627 -10.82 -16.44 -31.54
N VAL A 628 -10.57 -15.20 -31.11
CA VAL A 628 -9.23 -14.68 -30.73
C VAL A 628 -9.25 -14.27 -29.26
N THR A 629 -8.66 -15.10 -28.41
CA THR A 629 -8.55 -14.89 -26.97
C THR A 629 -7.26 -14.17 -26.59
N VAL A 630 -7.39 -13.08 -25.84
CA VAL A 630 -6.30 -12.21 -25.35
C VAL A 630 -6.43 -12.00 -23.84
N SER A 631 -5.44 -11.35 -23.22
CA SER A 631 -5.54 -10.87 -21.83
C SER A 631 -5.63 -9.34 -21.81
N PRO A 632 -6.78 -8.74 -21.51
CA PRO A 632 -6.92 -7.29 -21.44
C PRO A 632 -5.98 -6.68 -20.39
N THR A 633 -5.37 -5.54 -20.70
CA THR A 633 -4.42 -4.88 -19.80
C THR A 633 -4.74 -3.39 -19.66
N TYR A 634 -5.09 -2.98 -18.45
CA TYR A 634 -5.39 -1.61 -18.09
C TYR A 634 -4.10 -0.82 -17.95
N VAL A 635 -3.92 0.17 -18.83
CA VAL A 635 -2.66 0.94 -18.94
C VAL A 635 -2.27 1.63 -17.62
N PRO A 636 -3.18 2.23 -16.84
CA PRO A 636 -2.81 2.81 -15.55
C PRO A 636 -2.26 1.79 -14.55
N ASP A 637 -2.87 0.60 -14.43
CA ASP A 637 -2.38 -0.46 -13.53
C ASP A 637 -1.02 -0.99 -13.99
N LEU A 638 -0.86 -1.19 -15.30
CA LEU A 638 0.40 -1.63 -15.90
C LEU A 638 1.55 -0.68 -15.58
N VAL A 639 1.34 0.62 -15.81
CA VAL A 639 2.39 1.63 -15.60
C VAL A 639 2.74 1.76 -14.12
N ASN A 640 1.74 1.79 -13.23
CA ASN A 640 2.00 1.84 -11.79
C ASN A 640 2.80 0.64 -11.30
N THR A 641 2.42 -0.57 -11.73
CA THR A 641 3.12 -1.81 -11.41
C THR A 641 4.53 -1.81 -11.97
N CYS A 642 4.73 -1.39 -13.22
CA CYS A 642 6.06 -1.26 -13.82
C CYS A 642 6.97 -0.32 -13.03
N LEU A 643 6.46 0.83 -12.57
CA LEU A 643 7.24 1.77 -11.76
C LEU A 643 7.61 1.18 -10.40
N ASP A 644 6.71 0.45 -9.73
CA ASP A 644 7.04 -0.25 -8.48
C ASP A 644 8.11 -1.33 -8.70
N LEU A 645 8.03 -2.11 -9.78
CA LEU A 645 9.05 -3.10 -10.16
C LEU A 645 10.40 -2.45 -10.51
N ILE A 646 10.39 -1.31 -11.21
CA ILE A 646 11.60 -0.53 -11.52
C ILE A 646 12.28 -0.06 -10.24
N ILE A 647 11.52 0.49 -9.29
CA ILE A 647 12.04 0.97 -8.00
C ILE A 647 12.56 -0.19 -7.14
N ASP A 648 11.89 -1.34 -7.19
CA ASP A 648 12.35 -2.56 -6.52
C ASP A 648 13.60 -3.19 -7.19
N GLY A 649 13.98 -2.71 -8.38
CA GLY A 649 15.13 -3.23 -9.12
C GLY A 649 14.88 -4.59 -9.77
N GLU A 650 13.63 -4.89 -10.12
CA GLU A 650 13.22 -6.16 -10.70
C GLU A 650 13.72 -6.37 -12.14
N ARG A 651 13.87 -7.64 -12.53
CA ARG A 651 14.49 -8.02 -13.80
C ARG A 651 13.86 -9.25 -14.43
N GLY A 652 14.29 -9.54 -15.65
CA GLY A 652 13.83 -10.67 -16.45
C GLY A 652 12.46 -10.42 -17.07
N VAL A 653 11.85 -11.49 -17.56
CA VAL A 653 10.53 -11.45 -18.19
C VAL A 653 9.43 -11.42 -17.12
N TRP A 654 8.41 -10.61 -17.35
CA TRP A 654 7.19 -10.54 -16.56
C TRP A 654 5.96 -10.46 -17.45
N HIS A 655 4.94 -11.26 -17.14
CA HIS A 655 3.61 -11.12 -17.73
C HIS A 655 2.78 -10.20 -16.85
N LEU A 656 2.37 -9.03 -17.37
CA LEU A 656 1.53 -8.07 -16.63
C LEU A 656 0.22 -7.86 -17.40
N THR A 657 -0.87 -8.42 -16.88
CA THR A 657 -2.24 -8.29 -17.44
C THR A 657 -3.27 -8.34 -16.29
N ASN A 658 -4.52 -7.95 -16.53
CA ASN A 658 -5.59 -8.02 -15.52
C ASN A 658 -6.23 -9.43 -15.39
N GLY A 659 -5.48 -10.48 -15.76
CA GLY A 659 -5.71 -11.88 -15.36
C GLY A 659 -6.71 -12.69 -16.19
N ASP A 660 -7.76 -12.07 -16.74
CA ASP A 660 -8.87 -12.81 -17.35
C ASP A 660 -8.69 -13.01 -18.88
N PRO A 661 -8.55 -14.25 -19.39
CA PRO A 661 -8.56 -14.54 -20.82
C PRO A 661 -9.96 -14.32 -21.41
N LEU A 662 -10.08 -13.44 -22.40
CA LEU A 662 -11.35 -13.16 -23.08
C LEU A 662 -11.15 -12.99 -24.58
N THR A 663 -12.18 -13.28 -25.35
CA THR A 663 -12.23 -12.93 -26.77
C THR A 663 -12.43 -11.41 -26.92
N TRP A 664 -12.12 -10.84 -28.08
CA TRP A 664 -12.39 -9.42 -28.32
C TRP A 664 -13.88 -9.08 -28.16
N ALA A 665 -14.77 -9.94 -28.67
CA ALA A 665 -16.21 -9.83 -28.44
C ALA A 665 -16.56 -9.94 -26.94
N GLY A 666 -15.95 -10.89 -26.21
CA GLY A 666 -16.15 -11.03 -24.77
C GLY A 666 -15.72 -9.80 -23.97
N LEU A 667 -14.60 -9.16 -24.34
CA LEU A 667 -14.17 -7.90 -23.73
C LEU A 667 -15.16 -6.77 -23.99
N ALA A 668 -15.65 -6.62 -25.22
CA ALA A 668 -16.66 -5.61 -25.56
C ALA A 668 -17.96 -5.83 -24.77
N ALA A 669 -18.45 -7.08 -24.70
CA ALA A 669 -19.63 -7.45 -23.95
C ALA A 669 -19.48 -7.14 -22.44
N ARG A 670 -18.35 -7.53 -21.84
CA ARG A 670 -18.09 -7.31 -20.41
C ARG A 670 -17.98 -5.82 -20.08
N ALA A 671 -17.33 -5.03 -20.94
CA ALA A 671 -17.27 -3.59 -20.80
C ALA A 671 -18.68 -2.94 -20.91
N ALA A 672 -19.48 -3.36 -21.90
CA ALA A 672 -20.84 -2.84 -22.09
C ALA A 672 -21.75 -3.16 -20.91
N ALA A 673 -21.72 -4.40 -20.42
CA ALA A 673 -22.45 -4.82 -19.23
C ALA A 673 -22.07 -3.99 -18.00
N ARG A 674 -20.78 -3.72 -17.79
CA ARG A 674 -20.29 -2.93 -16.66
C ARG A 674 -20.66 -1.44 -16.78
N ALA A 675 -20.80 -0.94 -18.00
CA ALA A 675 -21.19 0.44 -18.31
C ALA A 675 -22.71 0.65 -18.32
N GLY A 676 -23.52 -0.42 -18.28
CA GLY A 676 -24.97 -0.33 -18.47
C GLY A 676 -25.37 0.03 -19.91
N VAL A 677 -24.51 -0.28 -20.90
CA VAL A 677 -24.75 0.00 -22.33
C VAL A 677 -25.39 -1.21 -23.00
N ASP A 678 -26.40 -1.00 -23.84
CA ASP A 678 -27.03 -2.06 -24.62
C ASP A 678 -26.02 -2.70 -25.59
N SER A 679 -25.86 -4.02 -25.48
CA SER A 679 -24.94 -4.82 -26.29
C SER A 679 -25.66 -5.64 -27.37
N SER A 680 -26.96 -5.42 -27.59
CA SER A 680 -27.75 -6.11 -28.64
C SER A 680 -27.17 -5.94 -30.06
N ARG A 681 -26.40 -4.86 -30.28
CA ARG A 681 -25.72 -4.54 -31.54
C ARG A 681 -24.23 -4.91 -31.56
N LEU A 682 -23.75 -5.63 -30.55
CA LEU A 682 -22.45 -6.29 -30.61
C LEU A 682 -22.62 -7.54 -31.48
N GLU A 683 -21.93 -7.58 -32.61
CA GLU A 683 -21.97 -8.70 -33.56
C GLU A 683 -20.64 -9.45 -33.52
N PRO A 684 -20.56 -10.58 -32.79
CA PRO A 684 -19.38 -11.44 -32.78
C PRO A 684 -19.14 -12.03 -34.17
N ARG A 685 -17.89 -12.08 -34.61
CA ARG A 685 -17.51 -12.69 -35.90
C ARG A 685 -16.21 -13.49 -35.77
N PRO A 686 -16.02 -14.55 -36.56
CA PRO A 686 -14.72 -15.21 -36.66
C PRO A 686 -13.64 -14.24 -37.16
N ALA A 687 -12.40 -14.35 -36.67
CA ALA A 687 -11.30 -13.48 -37.07
C ALA A 687 -10.97 -13.51 -38.57
N ALA A 688 -11.33 -14.61 -39.26
CA ALA A 688 -11.24 -14.71 -40.72
C ALA A 688 -12.07 -13.62 -41.43
N ASP A 689 -13.20 -13.21 -40.84
CA ASP A 689 -14.10 -12.19 -41.39
C ASP A 689 -13.64 -10.77 -41.05
N CYS A 690 -12.70 -10.62 -40.10
CA CYS A 690 -12.12 -9.34 -39.71
C CYS A 690 -11.04 -8.81 -40.67
N ARG A 691 -10.69 -9.58 -41.73
CA ARG A 691 -9.75 -9.20 -42.81
C ARG A 691 -8.35 -8.78 -42.32
N TYR A 692 -7.82 -9.43 -41.28
CA TYR A 692 -6.44 -9.21 -40.85
C TYR A 692 -5.43 -9.65 -41.92
N ILE A 693 -4.36 -8.87 -42.12
CA ILE A 693 -3.28 -9.21 -43.06
C ILE A 693 -2.32 -10.19 -42.40
N ALA A 694 -1.86 -9.89 -41.19
CA ALA A 694 -0.96 -10.76 -40.46
C ALA A 694 -1.74 -11.86 -39.73
N ALA A 695 -1.19 -13.07 -39.69
CA ALA A 695 -1.78 -14.17 -38.92
C ALA A 695 -1.90 -13.79 -37.42
N ARG A 696 -3.10 -13.95 -36.84
CA ARG A 696 -3.34 -13.75 -35.41
C ARG A 696 -3.40 -15.10 -34.69
N PRO A 697 -2.69 -15.29 -33.57
CA PRO A 697 -2.85 -16.47 -32.75
C PRO A 697 -4.29 -16.49 -32.22
N ARG A 698 -4.97 -17.64 -32.29
CA ARG A 698 -6.34 -17.78 -31.76
C ARG A 698 -6.40 -17.66 -30.24
N TYR A 699 -5.29 -17.91 -29.56
CA TYR A 699 -5.21 -17.86 -28.11
C TYR A 699 -3.85 -17.33 -27.66
N SER A 700 -3.72 -16.07 -27.27
CA SER A 700 -2.45 -15.47 -26.80
C SER A 700 -2.51 -14.99 -25.35
N ALA A 701 -3.55 -15.38 -24.60
CA ALA A 701 -3.71 -14.96 -23.22
C ALA A 701 -2.45 -15.24 -22.37
N LEU A 702 -2.09 -14.30 -21.53
CA LEU A 702 -0.95 -14.33 -20.62
C LEU A 702 -1.43 -14.48 -19.18
N VAL A 703 -0.71 -15.29 -18.41
CA VAL A 703 -0.76 -15.32 -16.94
C VAL A 703 0.69 -15.32 -16.41
N SER A 704 0.90 -14.74 -15.23
CA SER A 704 2.23 -14.78 -14.61
C SER A 704 2.37 -16.01 -13.72
N ASN A 705 3.45 -16.77 -13.87
CA ASN A 705 3.85 -17.79 -12.90
C ASN A 705 4.65 -17.22 -11.72
N ARG A 706 4.99 -15.92 -11.77
CA ARG A 706 5.73 -15.22 -10.72
C ARG A 706 4.77 -14.70 -9.65
N ALA A 707 3.85 -13.81 -10.05
CA ALA A 707 2.79 -13.25 -9.20
C ALA A 707 1.74 -12.53 -10.04
N ILE A 708 0.49 -12.52 -9.56
CA ILE A 708 -0.57 -11.66 -10.11
C ILE A 708 -0.48 -10.32 -9.40
N LEU A 709 0.01 -9.29 -10.11
CA LEU A 709 0.26 -7.97 -9.54
C LEU A 709 -0.79 -6.92 -9.88
N LEU A 710 -1.42 -7.05 -11.05
CA LEU A 710 -2.45 -6.12 -11.49
C LEU A 710 -3.80 -6.50 -10.83
N PRO A 711 -4.64 -5.51 -10.47
CA PRO A 711 -6.01 -5.74 -10.05
C PRO A 711 -6.83 -6.53 -11.08
N THR A 712 -7.96 -7.08 -10.64
CA THR A 712 -8.87 -7.84 -11.52
C THR A 712 -9.39 -6.97 -12.66
N LEU A 713 -9.76 -7.61 -13.78
CA LEU A 713 -10.33 -6.92 -14.93
C LEU A 713 -11.60 -6.13 -14.57
N ASP A 714 -12.47 -6.65 -13.71
CA ASP A 714 -13.68 -5.93 -13.29
C ASP A 714 -13.38 -4.67 -12.49
N SER A 715 -12.36 -4.72 -11.63
CA SER A 715 -11.86 -3.55 -10.89
C SER A 715 -11.33 -2.50 -11.86
N ALA A 716 -10.54 -2.92 -12.85
CA ALA A 716 -9.97 -2.05 -13.86
C ALA A 716 -11.02 -1.43 -14.80
N LEU A 717 -12.01 -2.20 -15.25
CA LEU A 717 -13.15 -1.70 -16.03
C LEU A 717 -13.98 -0.69 -15.21
N GLY A 718 -14.19 -0.94 -13.92
CA GLY A 718 -14.84 0.00 -13.02
C GLY A 718 -14.12 1.36 -12.96
N ARG A 719 -12.80 1.35 -12.74
CA ARG A 719 -11.97 2.57 -12.74
C ARG A 719 -11.93 3.25 -14.10
N PHE A 720 -11.81 2.48 -15.19
CA PHE A 720 -11.89 3.01 -16.55
C PHE A 720 -13.18 3.79 -16.79
N LEU A 721 -14.33 3.26 -16.37
CA LEU A 721 -15.63 3.91 -16.56
C LEU A 721 -15.79 5.18 -15.71
N GLN A 722 -15.17 5.24 -14.53
CA GLN A 722 -15.16 6.44 -13.69
C GLN A 722 -14.31 7.57 -14.28
N GLU A 723 -13.20 7.23 -14.95
CA GLU A 723 -12.29 8.21 -15.56
C GLU A 723 -12.67 8.61 -16.99
N ARG A 724 -13.47 7.78 -17.67
CA ARG A 724 -13.89 8.00 -19.04
C ARG A 724 -14.89 9.16 -19.10
N GLU A 725 -14.61 10.15 -19.96
CA GLU A 725 -15.61 11.18 -20.29
C GLU A 725 -16.83 10.52 -20.97
N PRO A 726 -18.07 10.79 -20.52
CA PRO A 726 -19.26 10.33 -21.21
C PRO A 726 -19.26 10.85 -22.65
N ALA A 727 -19.80 10.07 -23.60
CA ALA A 727 -20.03 10.62 -24.93
C ALA A 727 -20.95 11.85 -24.81
N PRO A 728 -20.67 12.96 -25.53
CA PRO A 728 -21.58 14.10 -25.52
C PRO A 728 -22.97 13.64 -25.95
N PRO A 729 -24.06 14.11 -25.30
CA PRO A 729 -25.40 13.73 -25.68
C PRO A 729 -25.60 14.09 -27.16
N THR A 730 -26.05 13.11 -27.95
CA THR A 730 -26.44 13.37 -29.32
C THR A 730 -27.59 14.37 -29.29
N PRO A 731 -27.55 15.50 -30.01
CA PRO A 731 -28.70 16.39 -30.07
C PRO A 731 -29.86 15.60 -30.68
N VAL A 732 -30.96 15.48 -29.95
CA VAL A 732 -32.24 15.07 -30.53
C VAL A 732 -32.69 16.24 -31.40
N THR A 733 -32.25 16.28 -32.65
CA THR A 733 -32.84 17.16 -33.65
C THR A 733 -34.17 16.58 -34.10
N SER A 734 -35.22 16.87 -33.34
CA SER A 734 -36.56 16.99 -33.92
C SER A 734 -36.55 18.23 -34.81
N ALA A 735 -36.22 18.07 -36.09
CA ALA A 735 -36.43 19.10 -37.09
C ALA A 735 -37.13 18.48 -38.30
N PHE A 736 -38.46 18.60 -38.28
CA PHE A 736 -39.24 18.79 -39.50
C PHE A 736 -38.57 19.89 -40.32
N TRP A 737 -38.25 19.63 -41.59
CA TRP A 737 -38.20 20.68 -42.61
C TRP A 737 -38.65 20.12 -43.95
N SER A 738 -39.81 20.63 -44.37
CA SER A 738 -40.45 20.54 -45.67
C SER A 738 -39.55 21.05 -46.79
N GLY A 739 -39.65 20.42 -47.96
CA GLY A 739 -38.82 20.71 -49.13
C GLY A 739 -39.08 22.06 -49.82
N THR A 740 -38.15 22.46 -50.69
CA THR A 740 -38.33 22.65 -52.14
C THR A 740 -37.01 23.13 -52.78
N ALA A 741 -36.97 23.08 -54.10
CA ALA A 741 -35.80 22.99 -54.98
C ALA A 741 -35.04 24.31 -55.26
N ARG A 742 -33.71 24.16 -55.49
CA ARG A 742 -32.81 24.78 -56.54
C ARG A 742 -32.74 26.33 -56.71
N PRO A 743 -31.73 26.88 -57.44
CA PRO A 743 -30.32 26.49 -57.65
C PRO A 743 -29.29 27.66 -57.59
N ALA A 744 -27.99 27.30 -57.62
CA ALA A 744 -26.78 27.96 -58.16
C ALA A 744 -26.68 29.50 -58.33
N ALA A 745 -25.56 30.08 -57.87
CA ALA A 745 -24.51 30.72 -58.71
C ALA A 745 -23.59 31.66 -57.92
N HIS A 746 -22.28 31.35 -57.97
CA HIS A 746 -21.10 32.20 -58.20
C HIS A 746 -19.91 31.89 -57.29
#